data_AF-A0A834PZK8-F1
#
_entry.id   AF-A0A834PZK8-F1
#
_cell.length_a   1.000
_cell.length_b   1.000
_cell.length_c   1.000
_cell.angle_alpha   90.00
_cell.angle_beta   90.00
_cell.angle_gamma   90.00
#
_symmetry.space_group_name_H-M   'P 1'
#
loop_
_entity.id
_entity.type
_entity.pdbx_description
1 polymer ?
#
loop_
_entity_poly.entity_id
_entity_poly.type
_entity_poly.pdbx_seq_one_letter_code
_entity_poly.pdbx_strand_id
1 'polypeptide(L)'
;MALAPHIRESRLLAGRVTQAKAVFRDGPQALKPGLHRFAILLSATWRRSETRHSAPSPGEDPPAALRASGPPLAACRWVSLGAAMLGARAWMGRSLRLPRARLGLTASRRGSSSRDKDRSATVNSSVPMPAGGKGSRPSCPPATPQKAPNRLINEKSPYLLQHAYNPVDWYPWGQEAFDKARKENKPIFLSVGYSTCHWCHMMEEESFQNEEIGRLLSEDFISVKVDREERPDVDKVFMTFVQATSSGGGWPMNVWLTPNLQPFVGGTYFPPEDGLTRVGFRTVLMRIRDQWKQNKNTLLENSQRVTTALLARSEISMGDRQLPPSAATMNTRCFQQLDEGYDEEYGGFAEAPKFPTPVILNFLFSYWLTHRLTQDGSRPQQMALHTLKMMANGGIRDHVGQGFHRYSTDRQWHVPHFEKMLYDQAQLAVAYSQAFQISGDEFYSEVAKGILQYVSQSLNHRSGGFYSAEDADSPPERGSRPKEGAFYVWTVKEIQQLLPDPVQGATEPLTSGQLLMKHYGLTEAGNISPSQDPNGELQGQNVLTVRYSLELTAARFGLDVEAVRTLLTTGLEKLFQARKHRPKPHLDSKMLAAWNGLMVSGFAVTGAVLGIDKLINYATNCAKFLKRHMFDVASGRLKRTCYAGNGGTVEHSNPPCWGFLEDYTFVVRGLLDLYEASQESSWLEWALRLQDTQDRLFWDSRGGGYFCSEAELGSGLPLRLKDDQDGAEPSANSVSAHNLLRLHGFTGHKDWMDKCVCLLTAFSERMRRVPVALPEMVRALSAHQQTLKQIVICGDPQAKDTKALLQCVHSTFVPNKVLILADGDPSSFLSRQLPFLSTLRRLEDRATAYVCENQACSMPITEPCELRKLLRQ
;
A
#
# COMPACT_ATOMS: atom_id res chain seq x y z
N MET A 1 5.96 -71.42 -5.03
CA MET A 1 4.72 -71.44 -4.23
C MET A 1 4.19 -70.00 -4.24
N ALA A 2 3.25 -69.60 -5.11
CA ALA A 2 1.93 -70.15 -5.47
C ALA A 2 0.85 -69.79 -4.42
N LEU A 3 -0.31 -69.19 -4.76
CA LEU A 3 -0.81 -68.76 -6.08
C LEU A 3 -1.79 -67.56 -5.98
N ALA A 4 -2.16 -66.96 -7.12
CA ALA A 4 -3.09 -65.82 -7.27
C ALA A 4 -4.54 -66.32 -7.60
N PRO A 5 -5.54 -65.58 -8.18
CA PRO A 5 -5.50 -64.32 -8.97
C PRO A 5 -6.65 -63.28 -8.78
N HIS A 6 -6.61 -62.21 -9.59
CA HIS A 6 -7.71 -61.27 -9.91
C HIS A 6 -8.85 -61.91 -10.74
N ILE A 7 -9.97 -61.19 -11.02
CA ILE A 7 -10.39 -60.72 -12.39
C ILE A 7 -11.83 -60.09 -12.47
N ARG A 8 -11.95 -58.95 -13.20
CA ARG A 8 -13.14 -58.31 -13.89
C ARG A 8 -14.39 -57.91 -13.08
N GLU A 9 -15.18 -56.85 -13.37
CA GLU A 9 -15.56 -55.97 -14.53
C GLU A 9 -16.97 -56.23 -15.11
N SER A 10 -17.89 -55.27 -14.95
CA SER A 10 -18.93 -54.79 -15.91
C SER A 10 -19.79 -53.72 -15.19
N ARG A 11 -19.97 -52.46 -15.65
CA ARG A 11 -20.48 -51.85 -16.91
C ARG A 11 -22.02 -51.84 -17.09
N LEU A 12 -22.61 -50.69 -16.73
CA LEU A 12 -23.64 -49.90 -17.45
C LEU A 12 -24.84 -50.59 -18.12
N LEU A 13 -26.06 -50.11 -17.79
CA LEU A 13 -27.19 -49.98 -18.72
C LEU A 13 -28.19 -48.89 -18.24
N ALA A 14 -29.20 -48.54 -19.05
CA ALA A 14 -29.84 -47.22 -18.99
C ALA A 14 -31.39 -47.18 -18.99
N GLY A 15 -31.95 -46.23 -18.22
CA GLY A 15 -32.90 -45.21 -18.72
C GLY A 15 -34.41 -45.51 -18.85
N ARG A 16 -35.19 -44.42 -18.78
CA ARG A 16 -36.67 -44.26 -18.90
C ARG A 16 -37.45 -44.54 -17.59
N VAL A 17 -38.27 -43.65 -17.02
CA VAL A 17 -39.29 -42.66 -17.49
C VAL A 17 -40.68 -43.26 -17.70
N THR A 18 -41.59 -43.00 -16.73
CA THR A 18 -42.99 -42.53 -16.96
C THR A 18 -43.57 -41.91 -15.68
N GLN A 19 -44.66 -41.13 -15.83
CA GLN A 19 -45.41 -40.48 -14.75
C GLN A 19 -46.75 -41.19 -14.46
N ALA A 20 -47.35 -40.89 -13.30
CA ALA A 20 -48.80 -40.89 -13.13
C ALA A 20 -49.28 -39.54 -12.55
N LYS A 21 -50.41 -39.03 -13.06
CA LYS A 21 -51.23 -37.93 -12.50
C LYS A 21 -52.53 -38.59 -11.95
N ALA A 22 -53.45 -37.99 -11.21
CA ALA A 22 -54.24 -36.76 -11.43
C ALA A 22 -55.33 -36.68 -10.32
N VAL A 23 -56.27 -35.72 -10.16
CA VAL A 23 -56.50 -34.26 -10.40
C VAL A 23 -57.88 -33.99 -9.77
N PHE A 24 -58.10 -32.88 -9.05
CA PHE A 24 -59.31 -31.99 -9.06
C PHE A 24 -59.04 -30.85 -8.04
N ARG A 25 -59.17 -29.51 -8.25
CA ARG A 25 -60.13 -28.59 -8.93
C ARG A 25 -61.39 -28.27 -8.09
N ASP A 26 -61.97 -27.06 -8.06
CA ASP A 26 -61.86 -25.83 -8.90
C ASP A 26 -61.88 -24.47 -8.09
N GLY A 27 -61.84 -23.30 -8.77
CA GLY A 27 -61.94 -21.91 -8.21
C GLY A 27 -63.31 -21.22 -8.45
N PRO A 28 -63.45 -19.91 -8.82
CA PRO A 28 -62.47 -18.79 -8.99
C PRO A 28 -62.99 -17.34 -8.59
N GLN A 29 -62.36 -16.25 -9.12
CA GLN A 29 -62.77 -14.79 -9.19
C GLN A 29 -62.44 -13.83 -8.00
N ALA A 30 -62.20 -12.49 -8.13
CA ALA A 30 -61.74 -11.61 -9.25
C ALA A 30 -61.35 -10.13 -8.84
N LEU A 31 -60.55 -9.44 -9.69
CA LEU A 31 -60.42 -7.95 -9.93
C LEU A 31 -59.64 -6.98 -8.95
N LYS A 32 -59.45 -5.70 -9.38
CA LYS A 32 -58.50 -4.63 -8.93
C LYS A 32 -59.25 -3.28 -8.58
N PRO A 33 -58.69 -2.02 -8.48
CA PRO A 33 -57.30 -1.46 -8.40
C PRO A 33 -57.03 -0.22 -7.44
N GLY A 34 -55.77 0.27 -7.35
CA GLY A 34 -55.39 1.68 -6.99
C GLY A 34 -54.91 1.96 -5.53
N LEU A 35 -54.34 3.12 -5.13
CA LEU A 35 -53.57 4.21 -5.83
C LEU A 35 -52.92 5.21 -4.80
N HIS A 36 -51.71 5.73 -5.08
CA HIS A 36 -51.10 7.02 -4.60
C HIS A 36 -50.51 7.26 -3.16
N ARG A 37 -49.23 7.72 -3.17
CA ARG A 37 -48.60 8.90 -2.48
C ARG A 37 -48.31 9.00 -0.94
N PHE A 38 -47.01 9.13 -0.65
CA PHE A 38 -46.30 10.18 0.16
C PHE A 38 -46.56 10.42 1.68
N ALA A 39 -45.43 10.58 2.41
CA ALA A 39 -45.11 11.65 3.38
C ALA A 39 -45.21 11.45 4.94
N ILE A 40 -44.02 11.40 5.58
CA ILE A 40 -43.49 12.41 6.56
C ILE A 40 -43.86 12.40 8.08
N LEU A 41 -42.80 12.25 8.90
CA LEU A 41 -42.49 12.78 10.26
C LEU A 41 -43.03 12.18 11.60
N LEU A 42 -42.07 12.14 12.55
CA LEU A 42 -42.10 12.40 14.00
C LEU A 42 -42.89 11.51 14.99
N SER A 43 -42.12 10.65 15.66
CA SER A 43 -41.96 10.56 17.14
C SER A 43 -42.97 11.27 18.07
N ALA A 44 -43.47 10.56 19.10
CA ALA A 44 -42.90 10.60 20.46
C ALA A 44 -43.82 9.98 21.54
N THR A 45 -43.22 9.19 22.43
CA THR A 45 -43.57 8.97 23.87
C THR A 45 -45.02 8.96 24.36
N TRP A 46 -45.37 7.91 25.12
CA TRP A 46 -46.17 8.10 26.35
C TRP A 46 -45.70 7.18 27.48
N ARG A 47 -45.78 7.65 28.73
CA ARG A 47 -45.56 6.87 29.95
C ARG A 47 -46.90 6.65 30.66
N ARG A 48 -46.99 5.61 31.50
CA ARG A 48 -47.83 5.62 32.72
C ARG A 48 -47.05 5.10 33.92
N SER A 49 -47.60 5.30 35.10
CA SER A 49 -46.93 5.31 36.40
C SER A 49 -47.93 5.03 37.53
N GLU A 50 -47.47 4.51 38.67
CA GLU A 50 -47.98 4.72 40.06
C GLU A 50 -47.22 3.75 41.02
N THR A 51 -46.39 4.20 41.99
CA THR A 51 -46.65 4.65 43.40
C THR A 51 -46.99 3.53 44.40
N ARG A 52 -46.57 3.51 45.70
CA ARG A 52 -45.93 4.53 46.59
C ARG A 52 -45.26 3.94 47.88
N HIS A 53 -44.26 4.66 48.42
CA HIS A 53 -43.76 4.83 49.83
C HIS A 53 -43.58 3.70 50.88
N SER A 54 -42.43 3.70 51.58
CA SER A 54 -42.28 3.98 53.05
C SER A 54 -40.80 3.97 53.55
N ALA A 55 -40.52 4.51 54.76
CA ALA A 55 -39.22 4.69 55.48
C ALA A 55 -39.54 4.99 57.00
N PRO A 56 -38.62 5.20 58.01
CA PRO A 56 -37.15 5.52 57.98
C PRO A 56 -36.20 5.03 59.16
N SER A 57 -34.86 5.30 59.06
CA SER A 57 -33.86 5.72 60.12
C SER A 57 -33.56 4.90 61.42
N PRO A 58 -32.50 5.19 62.25
CA PRO A 58 -31.09 5.67 62.03
C PRO A 58 -29.97 5.02 62.95
N GLY A 59 -28.68 5.46 62.84
CA GLY A 59 -27.56 5.26 63.81
C GLY A 59 -26.44 4.27 63.37
N GLU A 60 -25.13 4.38 63.70
CA GLU A 60 -24.30 5.33 64.49
C GLU A 60 -22.87 5.50 63.85
N ASP A 61 -22.01 6.38 64.40
CA ASP A 61 -20.67 6.82 63.88
C ASP A 61 -19.90 7.53 65.04
N PRO A 62 -18.57 7.88 65.02
CA PRO A 62 -17.34 7.30 64.42
C PRO A 62 -16.27 7.01 65.56
N PRO A 63 -14.91 7.05 65.38
CA PRO A 63 -14.14 8.30 65.15
C PRO A 63 -12.81 8.22 64.33
N ALA A 64 -12.48 9.36 63.68
CA ALA A 64 -11.16 10.03 63.52
C ALA A 64 -9.81 9.25 63.33
N ALA A 65 -8.81 9.75 62.58
CA ALA A 65 -8.72 10.87 61.62
C ALA A 65 -7.32 10.89 60.94
N LEU A 66 -7.20 11.50 59.75
CA LEU A 66 -6.18 12.52 59.43
C LEU A 66 -6.45 13.17 58.06
N ARG A 67 -5.97 14.41 57.87
CA ARG A 67 -6.17 15.21 56.64
C ARG A 67 -4.86 15.42 55.88
N ALA A 68 -4.91 15.33 54.55
CA ALA A 68 -4.00 16.02 53.64
C ALA A 68 -4.79 16.47 52.41
N SER A 69 -4.51 17.67 51.89
CA SER A 69 -5.33 18.35 50.88
C SER A 69 -4.76 18.25 49.47
N GLY A 70 -5.59 17.88 48.48
CA GLY A 70 -5.31 18.03 47.05
C GLY A 70 -6.37 18.93 46.38
N PRO A 71 -5.99 19.80 45.43
CA PRO A 71 -6.95 20.61 44.66
C PRO A 71 -7.66 19.77 43.57
N PRO A 72 -8.89 20.12 43.18
CA PRO A 72 -9.67 19.33 42.22
C PRO A 72 -9.17 19.51 40.76
N LEU A 73 -9.21 18.41 39.99
CA LEU A 73 -8.98 18.43 38.54
C LEU A 73 -10.15 19.12 37.83
N ALA A 74 -9.93 20.36 37.37
CA ALA A 74 -10.89 21.06 36.52
C ALA A 74 -10.93 20.44 35.11
N ALA A 75 -12.14 20.20 34.59
CA ALA A 75 -12.34 19.64 33.25
C ALA A 75 -12.05 20.68 32.15
N CYS A 76 -10.80 20.73 31.67
CA CYS A 76 -10.38 21.59 30.56
C CYS A 76 -11.06 21.20 29.23
N ARG A 77 -12.24 21.78 28.96
CA ARG A 77 -12.77 21.89 27.59
C ARG A 77 -11.81 22.73 26.76
N TRP A 78 -11.33 22.19 25.65
CA TRP A 78 -10.52 22.93 24.70
C TRP A 78 -11.38 23.96 23.96
N VAL A 79 -10.98 25.23 24.02
CA VAL A 79 -11.50 26.32 23.18
C VAL A 79 -10.50 26.55 22.05
N SER A 80 -10.97 26.45 20.80
CA SER A 80 -10.13 26.59 19.61
C SER A 80 -9.69 28.04 19.37
N LEU A 81 -8.56 28.44 19.94
CA LEU A 81 -7.90 29.72 19.62
C LEU A 81 -7.13 29.62 18.30
N GLY A 82 -7.88 29.56 17.19
CA GLY A 82 -7.36 29.42 15.83
C GLY A 82 -8.20 30.11 14.74
N ALA A 83 -9.16 30.96 15.11
CA ALA A 83 -10.05 31.65 14.16
C ALA A 83 -10.50 33.02 14.72
N ALA A 84 -9.64 34.04 14.66
CA ALA A 84 -9.91 35.36 15.25
C ALA A 84 -9.38 36.58 14.45
N MET A 85 -9.20 36.46 13.13
CA MET A 85 -9.03 37.63 12.24
C MET A 85 -9.70 37.40 10.88
N LEU A 86 -10.99 37.74 10.80
CA LEU A 86 -11.73 38.23 9.62
C LEU A 86 -13.22 38.27 10.01
N GLY A 87 -13.74 39.47 10.30
CA GLY A 87 -15.13 39.67 10.72
C GLY A 87 -15.92 40.49 9.70
N ALA A 88 -17.04 39.94 9.22
CA ALA A 88 -18.06 40.67 8.47
C ALA A 88 -19.46 40.22 8.91
N ARG A 89 -20.43 41.13 8.92
CA ARG A 89 -21.78 40.89 9.46
C ARG A 89 -22.71 40.28 8.43
N ALA A 90 -23.67 39.48 8.90
CA ALA A 90 -24.78 38.99 8.08
C ALA A 90 -25.78 40.11 7.75
N TRP A 91 -26.46 39.98 6.61
CA TRP A 91 -27.69 40.70 6.29
C TRP A 91 -28.62 39.82 5.45
N MET A 92 -29.94 40.01 5.60
CA MET A 92 -30.95 39.23 4.88
C MET A 92 -31.43 39.96 3.62
N GLY A 93 -31.62 39.24 2.50
CA GLY A 93 -32.12 39.81 1.24
C GLY A 93 -32.97 38.81 0.47
N ARG A 94 -34.18 39.20 0.05
CA ARG A 94 -35.20 38.30 -0.51
C ARG A 94 -34.99 37.97 -2.00
N SER A 95 -35.32 36.72 -2.33
CA SER A 95 -35.96 36.19 -3.55
C SER A 95 -36.25 37.11 -4.74
N LEU A 96 -35.90 36.64 -5.94
CA LEU A 96 -36.67 36.85 -7.20
C LEU A 96 -36.45 35.68 -8.19
N ARG A 97 -37.18 35.63 -9.32
CA ARG A 97 -37.32 34.44 -10.19
C ARG A 97 -37.27 34.75 -11.70
N LEU A 98 -36.61 33.87 -12.49
CA LEU A 98 -36.91 33.50 -13.90
C LEU A 98 -36.69 34.58 -15.01
N PRO A 99 -36.73 34.27 -16.35
CA PRO A 99 -36.25 33.07 -17.08
C PRO A 99 -35.67 33.28 -18.54
N ARG A 100 -35.04 32.20 -19.09
CA ARG A 100 -35.09 31.64 -20.48
C ARG A 100 -34.49 32.32 -21.75
N ALA A 101 -33.65 31.53 -22.46
CA ALA A 101 -33.35 31.46 -23.92
C ALA A 101 -32.58 30.13 -24.21
N ARG A 102 -32.48 29.41 -25.36
CA ARG A 102 -33.22 29.29 -26.66
C ARG A 102 -33.21 30.49 -27.64
N LEU A 103 -32.92 30.38 -28.95
CA LEU A 103 -32.58 29.30 -29.95
C LEU A 103 -31.65 29.92 -31.05
N GLY A 104 -31.09 29.27 -32.09
CA GLY A 104 -31.05 27.86 -32.56
C GLY A 104 -31.16 27.73 -34.12
N LEU A 105 -30.53 26.71 -34.75
CA LEU A 105 -30.43 26.44 -36.23
C LEU A 105 -29.51 27.44 -37.01
N THR A 106 -28.97 27.20 -38.22
CA THR A 106 -29.16 26.16 -39.28
C THR A 106 -27.80 25.79 -39.97
N ALA A 107 -27.74 25.04 -41.10
CA ALA A 107 -26.51 24.35 -41.60
C ALA A 107 -26.26 24.33 -43.13
N SER A 108 -25.18 23.63 -43.55
CA SER A 108 -24.74 23.23 -44.92
C SER A 108 -23.75 24.19 -45.66
N ARG A 109 -22.92 23.78 -46.67
CA ARG A 109 -22.96 22.60 -47.60
C ARG A 109 -21.61 22.37 -48.37
N ARG A 110 -21.19 21.10 -48.58
CA ARG A 110 -20.26 20.54 -49.65
C ARG A 110 -18.78 21.07 -49.72
N GLY A 111 -17.80 20.32 -50.28
CA GLY A 111 -17.75 18.92 -50.76
C GLY A 111 -16.46 18.56 -51.56
N SER A 112 -16.29 17.25 -51.93
CA SER A 112 -15.38 16.66 -52.97
C SER A 112 -13.84 16.87 -52.86
N SER A 113 -13.01 15.83 -52.59
CA SER A 113 -12.36 14.85 -53.54
C SER A 113 -10.93 15.28 -54.00
N SER A 114 -9.91 14.45 -54.28
CA SER A 114 -9.66 12.99 -54.20
C SER A 114 -8.20 12.65 -54.59
N ARG A 115 -7.69 11.44 -54.23
CA ARG A 115 -6.62 10.64 -54.95
C ARG A 115 -5.18 11.22 -54.97
N ASP A 116 -4.09 10.45 -55.12
CA ASP A 116 -3.78 9.01 -54.87
C ASP A 116 -2.24 8.76 -54.89
N LYS A 117 -1.80 7.57 -54.44
CA LYS A 117 -0.58 6.81 -54.85
C LYS A 117 0.90 7.19 -54.53
N ASP A 118 1.51 6.24 -53.80
CA ASP A 118 2.73 5.43 -54.10
C ASP A 118 4.20 5.97 -54.05
N ARG A 119 4.98 5.27 -53.17
CA ARG A 119 6.28 4.56 -53.42
C ARG A 119 7.67 5.25 -53.43
N SER A 120 8.49 4.82 -52.44
CA SER A 120 9.88 4.24 -52.52
C SER A 120 11.01 4.89 -53.36
N ALA A 121 12.30 4.81 -53.01
CA ALA A 121 13.06 4.47 -51.79
C ALA A 121 14.60 4.59 -52.08
N THR A 122 15.47 4.56 -51.06
CA THR A 122 16.96 4.32 -51.15
C THR A 122 17.82 5.36 -51.91
N VAL A 123 19.15 5.58 -51.73
CA VAL A 123 20.18 5.18 -50.73
C VAL A 123 21.43 6.12 -50.80
N ASN A 124 22.09 6.37 -49.66
CA ASN A 124 23.50 6.80 -49.39
C ASN A 124 24.28 7.97 -50.08
N SER A 125 25.26 8.46 -49.29
CA SER A 125 26.63 8.92 -49.63
C SER A 125 26.94 10.35 -50.17
N SER A 126 27.28 11.24 -49.21
CA SER A 126 28.55 12.02 -49.09
C SER A 126 29.08 12.98 -50.19
N VAL A 127 29.14 14.29 -49.83
CA VAL A 127 30.33 15.20 -49.74
C VAL A 127 31.25 15.37 -50.98
N PRO A 128 31.75 16.59 -51.38
CA PRO A 128 31.85 17.89 -50.65
C PRO A 128 31.25 19.13 -51.38
N MET A 129 31.50 20.32 -50.81
CA MET A 129 31.05 21.66 -51.24
C MET A 129 31.82 22.24 -52.46
N PRO A 130 31.21 23.19 -53.18
CA PRO A 130 31.84 24.51 -53.37
C PRO A 130 30.94 25.68 -52.88
N ALA A 131 31.48 26.90 -52.86
CA ALA A 131 30.84 28.07 -52.23
C ALA A 131 30.22 29.08 -53.23
N GLY A 132 29.20 29.82 -52.78
CA GLY A 132 28.75 31.07 -53.42
C GLY A 132 27.24 31.17 -53.66
N GLY A 133 26.54 31.95 -52.82
CA GLY A 133 25.12 32.29 -53.05
C GLY A 133 24.48 33.00 -51.87
N LYS A 134 24.08 34.27 -52.04
CA LYS A 134 23.29 35.01 -51.04
C LYS A 134 21.81 34.64 -51.19
N GLY A 135 21.36 33.63 -50.45
CA GLY A 135 19.95 33.30 -50.25
C GLY A 135 19.46 33.71 -48.86
N SER A 136 18.21 34.16 -48.75
CA SER A 136 17.57 34.50 -47.48
C SER A 136 17.47 33.27 -46.56
N ARG A 137 18.04 33.35 -45.35
CA ARG A 137 17.78 32.33 -44.33
C ARG A 137 16.33 32.46 -43.85
N PRO A 138 15.57 31.36 -43.70
CA PRO A 138 14.37 31.40 -42.86
C PRO A 138 14.79 31.73 -41.43
N SER A 139 13.96 32.50 -40.73
CA SER A 139 14.17 32.81 -39.32
C SER A 139 14.13 31.53 -38.48
N CYS A 140 15.12 31.34 -37.60
CA CYS A 140 14.95 30.38 -36.50
C CYS A 140 13.68 30.74 -35.71
N PRO A 141 12.92 29.76 -35.19
CA PRO A 141 11.99 30.05 -34.11
C PRO A 141 12.77 30.69 -32.95
N PRO A 142 12.17 31.62 -32.19
CA PRO A 142 12.83 32.20 -31.03
C PRO A 142 13.19 31.07 -30.05
N ALA A 143 14.47 30.97 -29.68
CA ALA A 143 14.89 30.02 -28.67
C ALA A 143 14.19 30.37 -27.35
N THR A 144 13.44 29.42 -26.79
CA THR A 144 12.95 29.51 -25.41
C THR A 144 14.16 29.78 -24.52
N PRO A 145 14.13 30.80 -23.63
CA PRO A 145 15.26 31.07 -22.76
C PRO A 145 15.50 29.83 -21.88
N GLN A 146 16.67 29.21 -22.02
CA GLN A 146 17.05 28.08 -21.17
C GLN A 146 17.10 28.59 -19.72
N LYS A 147 16.14 28.16 -18.89
CA LYS A 147 16.15 28.46 -17.46
C LYS A 147 17.45 27.91 -16.87
N ALA A 148 18.13 28.72 -16.06
CA ALA A 148 19.32 28.26 -15.35
C ALA A 148 18.90 27.22 -14.30
N PRO A 149 19.60 26.08 -14.17
CA PRO A 149 19.26 25.09 -13.16
C PRO A 149 19.60 25.57 -11.75
N ASN A 150 18.77 25.21 -10.78
CA ASN A 150 19.07 25.31 -9.35
C ASN A 150 19.90 24.07 -8.88
N ARG A 151 20.17 23.95 -7.57
CA ARG A 151 21.08 22.93 -7.02
C ARG A 151 20.61 21.49 -7.26
N LEU A 152 19.32 21.26 -7.42
CA LEU A 152 18.75 19.91 -7.56
C LEU A 152 19.21 19.19 -8.85
N ILE A 153 19.81 19.89 -9.81
CA ILE A 153 20.43 19.29 -11.01
C ILE A 153 21.58 18.31 -10.70
N ASN A 154 22.12 18.35 -9.47
CA ASN A 154 23.19 17.46 -9.00
C ASN A 154 22.65 16.19 -8.31
N GLU A 155 21.34 16.11 -8.06
CA GLU A 155 20.70 15.00 -7.35
C GLU A 155 20.50 13.77 -8.24
N LYS A 156 20.11 12.65 -7.62
CA LYS A 156 19.77 11.39 -8.33
C LYS A 156 18.30 11.00 -8.27
N SER A 157 17.54 11.51 -7.29
CA SER A 157 16.08 11.35 -7.26
C SER A 157 15.44 11.95 -8.51
N PRO A 158 14.60 11.19 -9.25
CA PRO A 158 13.80 11.75 -10.34
C PRO A 158 12.86 12.87 -9.89
N TYR A 159 12.34 12.80 -8.65
CA TYR A 159 11.52 13.85 -8.05
C TYR A 159 12.29 15.16 -7.88
N LEU A 160 13.51 15.10 -7.31
CA LEU A 160 14.33 16.31 -7.14
C LEU A 160 14.80 16.88 -8.49
N LEU A 161 15.16 16.01 -9.44
CA LEU A 161 15.56 16.41 -10.80
C LEU A 161 14.42 17.07 -11.59
N GLN A 162 13.15 16.67 -11.40
CA GLN A 162 12.00 17.38 -11.99
C GLN A 162 11.99 18.86 -11.60
N HIS A 163 12.33 19.17 -10.34
CA HIS A 163 12.31 20.53 -9.81
C HIS A 163 13.56 21.37 -10.12
N ALA A 164 14.53 20.82 -10.88
CA ALA A 164 15.83 21.46 -11.09
C ALA A 164 15.81 22.73 -11.95
N TYR A 165 14.74 22.99 -12.71
CA TYR A 165 14.59 24.14 -13.61
C TYR A 165 13.49 25.14 -13.20
N ASN A 166 12.92 24.94 -12.01
CA ASN A 166 11.89 25.82 -11.46
C ASN A 166 12.48 27.18 -11.03
N PRO A 167 11.73 28.29 -11.13
CA PRO A 167 12.14 29.63 -10.68
C PRO A 167 12.33 29.80 -9.16
N VAL A 168 12.23 28.72 -8.39
CA VAL A 168 12.58 28.66 -6.97
C VAL A 168 14.07 28.31 -6.83
N ASP A 169 14.82 29.05 -6.02
CA ASP A 169 16.19 28.70 -5.58
C ASP A 169 16.15 27.49 -4.63
N TRP A 170 15.83 26.31 -5.17
CA TRP A 170 15.73 25.07 -4.40
C TRP A 170 17.10 24.58 -3.91
N TYR A 171 17.08 24.05 -2.70
CA TYR A 171 18.15 23.30 -2.06
C TYR A 171 17.69 21.85 -1.79
N PRO A 172 18.59 20.86 -1.87
CA PRO A 172 18.36 19.56 -1.24
C PRO A 172 18.40 19.69 0.30
N TRP A 173 17.89 18.69 1.02
CA TRP A 173 17.97 18.66 2.49
C TRP A 173 19.41 18.43 2.97
N GLY A 174 20.08 19.50 3.37
CA GLY A 174 21.47 19.45 3.81
C GLY A 174 21.98 20.74 4.43
N GLN A 175 23.21 20.66 4.97
CA GLN A 175 23.81 21.70 5.81
C GLN A 175 23.94 23.07 5.12
N GLU A 176 24.16 23.12 3.80
CA GLU A 176 24.23 24.38 3.04
C GLU A 176 22.96 25.23 3.23
N ALA A 177 21.78 24.61 3.12
CA ALA A 177 20.50 25.29 3.29
C ALA A 177 20.31 25.77 4.75
N PHE A 178 20.73 24.95 5.71
CA PHE A 178 20.53 25.25 7.13
C PHE A 178 21.47 26.37 7.62
N ASP A 179 22.72 26.39 7.15
CA ASP A 179 23.65 27.47 7.45
C ASP A 179 23.30 28.76 6.70
N LYS A 180 22.78 28.68 5.47
CA LYS A 180 22.20 29.85 4.78
C LYS A 180 21.00 30.41 5.57
N ALA A 181 20.08 29.57 6.03
CA ALA A 181 18.93 29.99 6.83
C ALA A 181 19.33 30.64 8.16
N ARG A 182 20.34 30.10 8.86
CA ARG A 182 20.91 30.71 10.07
C ARG A 182 21.59 32.04 9.78
N LYS A 183 22.45 32.10 8.75
CA LYS A 183 23.21 33.30 8.37
C LYS A 183 22.33 34.45 7.87
N GLU A 184 21.30 34.16 7.09
CA GLU A 184 20.35 35.15 6.59
C GLU A 184 19.17 35.41 7.54
N ASN A 185 19.03 34.62 8.63
CA ASN A 185 17.92 34.68 9.58
C ASN A 185 16.53 34.56 8.89
N LYS A 186 16.46 33.73 7.84
CA LYS A 186 15.25 33.44 7.07
C LYS A 186 14.60 32.12 7.52
N PRO A 187 13.26 32.02 7.50
CA PRO A 187 12.58 30.74 7.69
C PRO A 187 12.89 29.80 6.50
N ILE A 188 12.93 28.51 6.79
CA ILE A 188 13.05 27.47 5.76
C ILE A 188 11.63 27.13 5.27
N PHE A 189 11.43 27.08 3.96
CA PHE A 189 10.26 26.48 3.36
C PHE A 189 10.61 25.05 2.94
N LEU A 190 10.11 24.07 3.68
CA LEU A 190 10.27 22.65 3.38
C LEU A 190 9.08 22.17 2.54
N SER A 191 9.37 21.61 1.37
CA SER A 191 8.37 20.94 0.52
C SER A 191 8.78 19.47 0.30
N VAL A 192 7.91 18.53 0.67
CA VAL A 192 8.14 17.08 0.64
C VAL A 192 7.13 16.39 -0.26
N GLY A 193 7.60 15.48 -1.11
CA GLY A 193 6.79 14.68 -2.03
C GLY A 193 7.56 13.50 -2.60
N TYR A 194 7.11 12.96 -3.73
CA TYR A 194 7.73 11.83 -4.45
C TYR A 194 7.32 11.89 -5.93
N SER A 195 8.04 11.14 -6.75
CA SER A 195 8.12 11.22 -8.22
C SER A 195 6.85 10.87 -8.99
N THR A 196 5.94 10.11 -8.40
CA THR A 196 4.73 9.57 -9.05
C THR A 196 3.44 10.25 -8.60
N CYS A 197 3.55 11.35 -7.84
CA CYS A 197 2.42 11.92 -7.13
C CYS A 197 1.72 13.03 -7.94
N HIS A 198 0.52 12.73 -8.46
CA HIS A 198 -0.33 13.68 -9.19
C HIS A 198 -0.49 15.04 -8.46
N TRP A 199 -0.80 15.02 -7.15
CA TRP A 199 -0.92 16.26 -6.35
C TRP A 199 0.40 17.03 -6.21
N CYS A 200 1.55 16.35 -6.28
CA CYS A 200 2.84 17.03 -6.33
C CYS A 200 3.09 17.68 -7.70
N HIS A 201 2.72 17.02 -8.79
CA HIS A 201 2.85 17.56 -10.15
C HIS A 201 1.92 18.77 -10.39
N MET A 202 0.68 18.73 -9.90
CA MET A 202 -0.19 19.91 -9.95
C MET A 202 0.39 21.10 -9.18
N MET A 203 0.94 20.89 -7.98
CA MET A 203 1.58 22.00 -7.24
C MET A 203 2.91 22.45 -7.89
N GLU A 204 3.59 21.55 -8.60
CA GLU A 204 4.75 21.86 -9.43
C GLU A 204 4.38 22.84 -10.54
N GLU A 205 3.42 22.48 -11.39
CA GLU A 205 2.97 23.28 -12.53
C GLU A 205 2.23 24.56 -12.11
N GLU A 206 1.25 24.49 -11.20
CA GLU A 206 0.44 25.65 -10.79
C GLU A 206 1.22 26.67 -9.94
N SER A 207 2.09 26.20 -9.04
CA SER A 207 2.73 27.04 -8.02
C SER A 207 4.25 27.13 -8.17
N PHE A 208 4.97 26.02 -8.35
CA PHE A 208 6.44 26.06 -8.36
C PHE A 208 7.05 26.45 -9.72
N GLN A 209 6.30 26.43 -10.84
CA GLN A 209 6.72 27.01 -12.13
C GLN A 209 6.35 28.50 -12.29
N ASN A 210 5.48 29.03 -11.43
CA ASN A 210 5.05 30.42 -11.46
C ASN A 210 6.19 31.36 -11.00
N GLU A 211 6.59 32.28 -11.87
CA GLU A 211 7.72 33.20 -11.64
C GLU A 211 7.51 34.14 -10.43
N GLU A 212 6.28 34.58 -10.12
CA GLU A 212 6.05 35.44 -8.94
C GLU A 212 6.16 34.64 -7.64
N ILE A 213 5.60 33.43 -7.62
CA ILE A 213 5.70 32.52 -6.47
C ILE A 213 7.16 32.07 -6.27
N GLY A 214 7.87 31.75 -7.36
CA GLY A 214 9.30 31.43 -7.35
C GLY A 214 10.16 32.57 -6.78
N ARG A 215 9.87 33.81 -7.18
CA ARG A 215 10.51 35.02 -6.64
C ARG A 215 10.21 35.20 -5.14
N LEU A 216 8.95 35.10 -4.71
CA LEU A 216 8.57 35.21 -3.28
C LEU A 216 9.28 34.14 -2.42
N LEU A 217 9.35 32.90 -2.92
CA LEU A 217 10.04 31.78 -2.26
C LEU A 217 11.57 31.94 -2.19
N SER A 218 12.17 32.64 -3.15
CA SER A 218 13.63 32.84 -3.21
C SER A 218 14.09 34.11 -2.47
N GLU A 219 13.24 35.13 -2.39
CA GLU A 219 13.53 36.38 -1.66
C GLU A 219 13.39 36.20 -0.14
N ASP A 220 12.26 35.68 0.34
CA ASP A 220 11.89 35.72 1.76
C ASP A 220 12.18 34.42 2.54
N PHE A 221 12.44 33.30 1.85
CA PHE A 221 12.61 31.97 2.45
C PHE A 221 13.91 31.30 1.97
N ILE A 222 14.33 30.24 2.68
CA ILE A 222 15.27 29.24 2.12
C ILE A 222 14.45 28.02 1.71
N SER A 223 14.32 27.78 0.41
CA SER A 223 13.43 26.74 -0.12
C SER A 223 14.15 25.40 -0.25
N VAL A 224 13.68 24.39 0.49
CA VAL A 224 14.26 23.04 0.58
C VAL A 224 13.28 22.01 0.03
N LYS A 225 13.76 21.18 -0.91
CA LYS A 225 12.97 20.13 -1.56
C LYS A 225 13.43 18.75 -1.11
N VAL A 226 12.47 17.85 -0.85
CA VAL A 226 12.74 16.51 -0.30
C VAL A 226 11.88 15.45 -0.97
N ASP A 227 12.53 14.38 -1.41
CA ASP A 227 11.87 13.13 -1.78
C ASP A 227 11.65 12.27 -0.52
N ARG A 228 10.38 12.00 -0.16
CA ARG A 228 10.04 11.15 1.00
C ARG A 228 10.59 9.75 0.88
N GLU A 229 10.74 9.25 -0.35
CA GLU A 229 11.24 7.91 -0.60
C GLU A 229 12.72 7.81 -0.29
N GLU A 230 13.46 8.92 -0.28
CA GLU A 230 14.88 8.96 0.10
C GLU A 230 15.08 9.41 1.55
N ARG A 231 14.16 10.24 2.08
CA ARG A 231 14.20 10.78 3.46
C ARG A 231 12.90 10.54 4.23
N PRO A 232 12.55 9.28 4.54
CA PRO A 232 11.39 8.94 5.37
C PRO A 232 11.51 9.49 6.79
N ASP A 233 12.72 9.78 7.26
CA ASP A 233 12.99 10.40 8.56
C ASP A 233 12.54 11.86 8.62
N VAL A 234 12.80 12.63 7.56
CA VAL A 234 12.28 13.99 7.38
C VAL A 234 10.77 13.96 7.20
N ASP A 235 10.28 13.08 6.31
CA ASP A 235 8.85 12.92 6.01
C ASP A 235 8.02 12.63 7.27
N LYS A 236 8.37 11.57 8.02
CA LYS A 236 7.61 11.16 9.21
C LYS A 236 7.58 12.25 10.29
N VAL A 237 8.72 12.89 10.58
CA VAL A 237 8.81 13.97 11.60
C VAL A 237 7.88 15.14 11.28
N PHE A 238 7.89 15.64 10.04
CA PHE A 238 7.09 16.80 9.67
C PHE A 238 5.63 16.44 9.33
N MET A 239 5.35 15.20 8.91
CA MET A 239 3.97 14.71 8.75
C MET A 239 3.26 14.61 10.11
N THR A 240 3.94 14.13 11.16
CA THR A 240 3.39 14.13 12.52
C THR A 240 3.09 15.55 13.01
N PHE A 241 3.89 16.56 12.65
CA PHE A 241 3.56 17.97 12.92
C PHE A 241 2.30 18.41 12.17
N VAL A 242 2.22 18.20 10.85
CA VAL A 242 1.06 18.61 10.04
C VAL A 242 -0.23 17.95 10.54
N GLN A 243 -0.23 16.63 10.76
CA GLN A 243 -1.38 15.88 11.29
C GLN A 243 -1.82 16.34 12.70
N ALA A 244 -0.91 16.90 13.50
CA ALA A 244 -1.22 17.42 14.83
C ALA A 244 -1.69 18.90 14.85
N THR A 245 -1.43 19.65 13.77
CA THR A 245 -1.78 21.08 13.66
C THR A 245 -2.87 21.39 12.63
N SER A 246 -3.14 20.48 11.71
CA SER A 246 -4.11 20.59 10.61
C SER A 246 -5.19 19.50 10.73
N SER A 247 -6.29 19.63 9.99
CA SER A 247 -7.38 18.64 9.97
C SER A 247 -7.10 17.41 9.10
N GLY A 248 -5.84 16.98 8.98
CA GLY A 248 -5.39 15.91 8.08
C GLY A 248 -3.90 16.00 7.72
N GLY A 249 -3.46 15.13 6.82
CA GLY A 249 -2.10 15.09 6.26
C GLY A 249 -2.10 14.45 4.87
N GLY A 250 -0.92 14.37 4.24
CA GLY A 250 -0.75 13.88 2.87
C GLY A 250 0.25 14.71 2.06
N TRP A 251 0.50 14.33 0.81
CA TRP A 251 1.48 14.97 -0.07
C TRP A 251 0.81 15.75 -1.22
N PRO A 252 1.40 16.84 -1.74
CA PRO A 252 2.66 17.46 -1.31
C PRO A 252 2.51 18.04 0.10
N MET A 253 3.51 17.81 0.95
CA MET A 253 3.56 18.34 2.31
C MET A 253 4.42 19.60 2.31
N ASN A 254 3.91 20.69 2.88
CA ASN A 254 4.53 22.01 2.82
C ASN A 254 4.56 22.61 4.24
N VAL A 255 5.76 22.83 4.77
CA VAL A 255 6.00 23.18 6.18
C VAL A 255 7.04 24.29 6.28
N TRP A 256 6.79 25.28 7.14
CA TRP A 256 7.72 26.36 7.42
C TRP A 256 8.43 26.11 8.74
N LEU A 257 9.77 26.14 8.70
CA LEU A 257 10.66 25.86 9.81
C LEU A 257 11.46 27.10 10.20
N THR A 258 11.84 27.17 11.48
CA THR A 258 12.87 28.12 11.94
C THR A 258 14.25 27.76 11.35
N PRO A 259 15.26 28.66 11.41
CA PRO A 259 16.66 28.32 11.10
C PRO A 259 17.25 27.15 11.92
N ASN A 260 16.57 26.74 12.98
CA ASN A 260 16.90 25.60 13.84
C ASN A 260 15.97 24.40 13.59
N LEU A 261 15.34 24.35 12.41
CA LEU A 261 14.50 23.25 11.89
C LEU A 261 13.21 22.94 12.67
N GLN A 262 12.86 23.76 13.67
CA GLN A 262 11.61 23.61 14.41
C GLN A 262 10.42 24.08 13.54
N PRO A 263 9.36 23.26 13.37
CA PRO A 263 8.22 23.63 12.53
C PRO A 263 7.27 24.61 13.25
N PHE A 264 6.64 25.52 12.49
CA PHE A 264 5.71 26.51 13.06
C PHE A 264 4.44 26.80 12.24
N VAL A 265 4.43 26.52 10.93
CA VAL A 265 3.23 26.45 10.08
C VAL A 265 3.37 25.25 9.14
N GLY A 266 2.27 24.59 8.79
CA GLY A 266 2.28 23.53 7.79
C GLY A 266 0.91 23.25 7.19
N GLY A 267 0.90 22.48 6.11
CA GLY A 267 -0.28 22.02 5.40
C GLY A 267 0.08 21.10 4.23
N THR A 268 -0.91 20.72 3.43
CA THR A 268 -0.71 19.86 2.26
C THR A 268 -0.74 20.69 0.96
N TYR A 269 -1.75 20.51 0.11
CA TYR A 269 -1.93 21.26 -1.14
C TYR A 269 -2.43 22.68 -0.88
N PHE A 270 -1.73 23.67 -1.43
CA PHE A 270 -2.20 25.05 -1.53
C PHE A 270 -2.40 25.40 -3.01
N PRO A 271 -3.59 25.84 -3.45
CA PRO A 271 -3.76 26.37 -4.81
C PRO A 271 -2.94 27.67 -4.96
N PRO A 272 -2.55 28.10 -6.17
CA PRO A 272 -1.72 29.30 -6.33
C PRO A 272 -2.40 30.57 -5.80
N GLU A 273 -3.69 30.75 -6.14
CA GLU A 273 -4.49 31.95 -5.85
C GLU A 273 -5.63 31.68 -4.85
N ASP A 274 -6.16 32.76 -4.26
CA ASP A 274 -7.26 32.71 -3.27
C ASP A 274 -8.58 32.23 -3.90
N GLY A 275 -9.09 31.09 -3.42
CA GLY A 275 -10.39 30.53 -3.82
C GLY A 275 -11.49 30.78 -2.79
N LEU A 276 -12.74 30.43 -3.14
CA LEU A 276 -13.91 30.61 -2.27
C LEU A 276 -13.83 29.86 -0.92
N THR A 277 -13.01 28.81 -0.82
CA THR A 277 -12.92 27.90 0.34
C THR A 277 -11.50 27.61 0.80
N ARG A 278 -10.47 28.08 0.09
CA ARG A 278 -9.05 27.85 0.39
C ARG A 278 -8.23 29.11 0.11
N VAL A 279 -7.31 29.43 1.02
CA VAL A 279 -6.37 30.54 0.84
C VAL A 279 -5.27 30.13 -0.13
N GLY A 280 -4.93 31.02 -1.06
CA GLY A 280 -3.91 30.82 -2.08
C GLY A 280 -2.50 30.81 -1.51
N PHE A 281 -1.61 30.03 -2.10
CA PHE A 281 -0.22 29.87 -1.71
C PHE A 281 0.52 31.21 -1.71
N ARG A 282 0.25 32.07 -2.71
CA ARG A 282 0.73 33.46 -2.77
C ARG A 282 0.37 34.25 -1.51
N THR A 283 -0.89 34.18 -1.08
CA THR A 283 -1.40 34.85 0.14
C THR A 283 -0.86 34.21 1.42
N VAL A 284 -0.64 32.89 1.46
CA VAL A 284 0.01 32.20 2.59
C VAL A 284 1.45 32.67 2.76
N LEU A 285 2.25 32.70 1.68
CA LEU A 285 3.65 33.15 1.72
C LEU A 285 3.79 34.58 2.23
N MET A 286 2.98 35.51 1.70
CA MET A 286 2.97 36.91 2.17
C MET A 286 2.64 37.03 3.66
N ARG A 287 1.64 36.28 4.16
CA ARG A 287 1.27 36.29 5.59
C ARG A 287 2.40 35.75 6.47
N ILE A 288 3.04 34.64 6.09
CA ILE A 288 4.12 34.03 6.89
C ILE A 288 5.34 34.96 6.92
N ARG A 289 5.70 35.56 5.79
CA ARG A 289 6.75 36.59 5.69
C ARG A 289 6.51 37.75 6.65
N ASP A 290 5.30 38.31 6.63
CA ASP A 290 4.97 39.49 7.43
C ASP A 290 4.92 39.16 8.93
N GLN A 291 4.44 37.96 9.30
CA GLN A 291 4.52 37.44 10.67
C GLN A 291 5.97 37.18 11.12
N TRP A 292 6.87 36.69 10.26
CA TRP A 292 8.29 36.52 10.59
C TRP A 292 9.01 37.87 10.80
N LYS A 293 8.61 38.91 10.07
CA LYS A 293 9.17 40.26 10.20
C LYS A 293 8.62 41.03 11.41
N GLN A 294 7.36 40.81 11.79
CA GLN A 294 6.68 41.57 12.85
C GLN A 294 6.62 40.84 14.21
N ASN A 295 6.32 39.54 14.22
CA ASN A 295 5.94 38.77 15.41
C ASN A 295 6.86 37.56 15.67
N LYS A 296 8.14 37.65 15.27
CA LYS A 296 9.10 36.54 15.28
C LYS A 296 9.15 35.78 16.61
N ASN A 297 9.24 36.47 17.74
CA ASN A 297 9.38 35.83 19.06
C ASN A 297 8.18 34.94 19.39
N THR A 298 6.97 35.43 19.12
CA THR A 298 5.71 34.68 19.29
C THR A 298 5.64 33.46 18.36
N LEU A 299 6.22 33.51 17.16
CA LEU A 299 6.35 32.31 16.30
C LEU A 299 7.33 31.29 16.91
N LEU A 300 8.47 31.72 17.44
CA LEU A 300 9.45 30.84 18.09
C LEU A 300 8.88 30.17 19.35
N GLU A 301 8.20 30.93 20.21
CA GLU A 301 7.52 30.41 21.41
C GLU A 301 6.45 29.36 21.07
N ASN A 302 5.65 29.63 20.03
CA ASN A 302 4.66 28.66 19.53
C ASN A 302 5.33 27.42 18.94
N SER A 303 6.38 27.58 18.13
CA SER A 303 7.14 26.48 17.53
C SER A 303 7.74 25.57 18.60
N GLN A 304 8.38 26.15 19.62
CA GLN A 304 8.93 25.41 20.75
C GLN A 304 7.83 24.68 21.53
N ARG A 305 6.70 25.34 21.82
CA ARG A 305 5.57 24.74 22.54
C ARG A 305 4.97 23.56 21.79
N VAL A 306 4.79 23.66 20.47
CA VAL A 306 4.29 22.55 19.64
C VAL A 306 5.34 21.43 19.57
N THR A 307 6.62 21.75 19.36
CA THR A 307 7.70 20.76 19.31
C THR A 307 7.80 19.95 20.62
N THR A 308 7.73 20.62 21.78
CA THR A 308 7.71 19.94 23.09
C THR A 308 6.46 19.08 23.27
N ALA A 309 5.29 19.53 22.82
CA ALA A 309 4.06 18.74 22.88
C ALA A 309 4.04 17.53 21.92
N LEU A 310 4.75 17.62 20.79
CA LEU A 310 4.95 16.51 19.86
C LEU A 310 5.93 15.48 20.42
N LEU A 311 7.05 15.93 21.00
CA LEU A 311 8.01 15.06 21.71
C LEU A 311 7.30 14.24 22.79
N ALA A 312 6.55 14.89 23.69
CA ALA A 312 5.81 14.22 24.77
C ALA A 312 4.64 13.33 24.30
N ARG A 313 4.22 13.43 23.04
CA ARG A 313 3.22 12.54 22.42
C ARG A 313 3.85 11.38 21.64
N SER A 314 5.06 11.58 21.11
CA SER A 314 5.79 10.61 20.29
C SER A 314 6.79 9.78 21.12
N GLU A 315 6.90 10.05 22.42
CA GLU A 315 7.73 9.28 23.34
C GLU A 315 7.14 7.89 23.59
N ILE A 316 7.67 6.90 22.89
CA ILE A 316 7.32 5.48 23.05
C ILE A 316 8.40 4.81 23.89
N SER A 317 8.02 4.40 25.10
CA SER A 317 8.92 3.84 26.11
C SER A 317 8.19 2.80 26.95
N MET A 318 8.93 1.78 27.41
CA MET A 318 8.44 0.83 28.41
C MET A 318 7.92 1.57 29.66
N GLY A 319 8.63 2.60 30.13
CA GLY A 319 8.36 3.22 31.44
C GLY A 319 8.49 2.17 32.55
N ASP A 320 7.62 2.23 33.56
CA ASP A 320 7.62 1.28 34.68
C ASP A 320 7.06 -0.13 34.31
N ARG A 321 6.75 -0.38 33.02
CA ARG A 321 6.18 -1.65 32.57
C ARG A 321 7.27 -2.68 32.31
N GLN A 322 7.13 -3.85 32.93
CA GLN A 322 8.05 -4.98 32.78
C GLN A 322 7.58 -6.04 31.77
N LEU A 323 6.31 -6.00 31.34
CA LEU A 323 5.70 -7.01 30.46
C LEU A 323 4.73 -6.37 29.45
N PRO A 324 4.56 -7.01 28.26
CA PRO A 324 3.61 -6.58 27.24
C PRO A 324 2.14 -6.84 27.65
N PRO A 325 1.15 -6.25 26.98
CA PRO A 325 -0.26 -6.50 27.28
C PRO A 325 -0.71 -7.93 26.92
N SER A 326 -1.84 -8.37 27.46
CA SER A 326 -2.46 -9.66 27.08
C SER A 326 -2.80 -9.69 25.59
N ALA A 327 -2.22 -10.64 24.85
CA ALA A 327 -2.49 -10.85 23.43
C ALA A 327 -3.97 -11.08 23.17
N ALA A 328 -4.64 -11.91 23.98
CA ALA A 328 -6.07 -12.16 23.89
C ALA A 328 -6.89 -10.86 23.98
N THR A 329 -6.58 -9.99 24.95
CA THR A 329 -7.30 -8.71 25.11
C THR A 329 -7.02 -7.72 23.97
N MET A 330 -5.78 -7.67 23.45
CA MET A 330 -5.45 -6.78 22.32
C MET A 330 -6.04 -7.31 20.99
N ASN A 331 -6.02 -8.63 20.78
CA ASN A 331 -6.65 -9.31 19.65
C ASN A 331 -8.15 -9.00 19.57
N THR A 332 -8.90 -9.29 20.64
CA THR A 332 -10.35 -9.08 20.64
C THR A 332 -10.70 -7.62 20.41
N ARG A 333 -9.96 -6.66 21.01
CA ARG A 333 -10.17 -5.22 20.77
C ARG A 333 -9.81 -4.79 19.35
N CYS A 334 -8.71 -5.30 18.79
CA CYS A 334 -8.31 -5.02 17.41
C CYS A 334 -9.36 -5.53 16.43
N PHE A 335 -9.86 -6.75 16.64
CA PHE A 335 -10.94 -7.33 15.84
C PHE A 335 -12.24 -6.52 15.98
N GLN A 336 -12.67 -6.18 17.20
CA GLN A 336 -13.86 -5.36 17.43
C GLN A 336 -13.81 -4.01 16.71
N GLN A 337 -12.68 -3.29 16.78
CA GLN A 337 -12.51 -2.01 16.08
C GLN A 337 -12.50 -2.16 14.54
N LEU A 338 -11.98 -3.28 14.02
CA LEU A 338 -12.05 -3.60 12.59
C LEU A 338 -13.47 -4.01 12.16
N ASP A 339 -14.25 -4.61 13.05
CA ASP A 339 -15.61 -5.07 12.79
C ASP A 339 -16.63 -3.93 12.82
N GLU A 340 -16.50 -3.02 13.80
CA GLU A 340 -17.25 -1.76 13.87
C GLU A 340 -16.99 -0.85 12.67
N GLY A 341 -15.78 -0.91 12.08
CA GLY A 341 -15.38 -0.13 10.90
C GLY A 341 -15.51 -0.87 9.56
N TYR A 342 -16.12 -2.06 9.52
CA TYR A 342 -16.12 -2.90 8.32
C TYR A 342 -17.18 -2.51 7.29
N ASP A 343 -16.77 -2.44 6.02
CA ASP A 343 -17.67 -2.23 4.90
C ASP A 343 -18.24 -3.56 4.38
N GLU A 344 -19.43 -3.95 4.86
CA GLU A 344 -20.15 -5.16 4.42
C GLU A 344 -20.56 -5.14 2.93
N GLU A 345 -20.57 -3.98 2.26
CA GLU A 345 -21.02 -3.84 0.86
C GLU A 345 -19.86 -3.92 -0.13
N TYR A 346 -18.71 -3.32 0.21
CA TYR A 346 -17.55 -3.20 -0.68
C TYR A 346 -16.22 -3.71 -0.09
N GLY A 347 -16.20 -4.17 1.15
CA GLY A 347 -14.99 -4.58 1.87
C GLY A 347 -14.04 -3.43 2.18
N GLY A 348 -13.08 -3.67 3.07
CA GLY A 348 -12.20 -2.65 3.63
C GLY A 348 -12.73 -2.02 4.92
N PHE A 349 -11.94 -1.09 5.46
CA PHE A 349 -12.01 -0.62 6.87
C PHE A 349 -11.98 0.91 6.99
N ALA A 350 -12.43 1.59 5.93
CA ALA A 350 -12.51 3.05 5.80
C ALA A 350 -13.57 3.40 4.73
N GLU A 351 -14.13 4.61 4.72
CA GLU A 351 -15.12 5.01 3.70
C GLU A 351 -14.45 5.35 2.36
N ALA A 352 -13.77 6.50 2.28
CA ALA A 352 -13.01 6.96 1.12
C ALA A 352 -12.01 8.07 1.56
N PRO A 353 -10.81 8.16 0.98
CA PRO A 353 -10.19 7.19 0.06
C PRO A 353 -9.92 5.82 0.71
N LYS A 354 -9.89 4.76 -0.09
CA LYS A 354 -9.61 3.39 0.35
C LYS A 354 -8.22 2.91 -0.08
N PHE A 355 -7.35 2.68 0.90
CA PHE A 355 -6.03 2.11 0.71
C PHE A 355 -6.04 0.58 0.93
N PRO A 356 -5.40 -0.22 0.08
CA PRO A 356 -5.02 -1.59 0.40
C PRO A 356 -4.17 -1.57 1.69
N THR A 357 -4.57 -2.36 2.68
CA THR A 357 -3.92 -2.40 4.00
C THR A 357 -3.67 -3.85 4.39
N PRO A 358 -2.67 -4.52 3.76
CA PRO A 358 -2.47 -5.98 3.91
C PRO A 358 -2.19 -6.41 5.34
N VAL A 359 -1.62 -5.52 6.18
CA VAL A 359 -1.45 -5.71 7.63
C VAL A 359 -2.75 -6.07 8.35
N ILE A 360 -3.88 -5.45 7.98
CA ILE A 360 -5.20 -5.74 8.56
C ILE A 360 -5.65 -7.15 8.14
N LEU A 361 -5.46 -7.50 6.86
CA LEU A 361 -5.84 -8.81 6.32
C LEU A 361 -5.03 -9.95 6.97
N ASN A 362 -3.72 -9.75 7.12
CA ASN A 362 -2.79 -10.67 7.78
C ASN A 362 -3.13 -10.86 9.27
N PHE A 363 -3.55 -9.79 9.96
CA PHE A 363 -4.11 -9.87 11.31
C PHE A 363 -5.41 -10.69 11.32
N LEU A 364 -6.38 -10.39 10.46
CA LEU A 364 -7.68 -11.10 10.39
C LEU A 364 -7.51 -12.60 10.09
N PHE A 365 -6.58 -12.99 9.22
CA PHE A 365 -6.24 -14.40 8.98
C PHE A 365 -5.64 -15.09 10.21
N SER A 366 -4.85 -14.39 11.02
CA SER A 366 -4.24 -14.93 12.24
C SER A 366 -5.24 -15.00 13.40
N TYR A 367 -6.15 -14.01 13.49
CA TYR A 367 -7.28 -14.00 14.40
C TYR A 367 -8.28 -15.11 14.05
N TRP A 368 -8.59 -15.31 12.77
CA TRP A 368 -9.36 -16.47 12.29
C TRP A 368 -8.75 -17.79 12.75
N LEU A 369 -7.45 -18.03 12.50
CA LEU A 369 -6.83 -19.32 12.82
C LEU A 369 -6.95 -19.68 14.32
N THR A 370 -6.94 -18.66 15.18
CA THR A 370 -7.04 -18.80 16.64
C THR A 370 -8.48 -18.85 17.16
N HIS A 371 -9.48 -18.39 16.38
CA HIS A 371 -10.89 -18.32 16.78
C HIS A 371 -11.84 -19.20 15.94
N ARG A 372 -11.38 -19.86 14.87
CA ARG A 372 -12.16 -20.71 13.93
C ARG A 372 -13.00 -21.85 14.53
N LEU A 373 -12.84 -22.15 15.82
CA LEU A 373 -13.64 -23.13 16.57
C LEU A 373 -14.71 -22.47 17.48
N THR A 374 -14.78 -21.14 17.53
CA THR A 374 -15.85 -20.39 18.20
C THR A 374 -17.00 -20.09 17.23
N GLN A 375 -18.16 -19.71 17.78
CA GLN A 375 -19.37 -19.43 17.01
C GLN A 375 -19.18 -18.34 15.94
N ASP A 376 -18.43 -17.28 16.26
CA ASP A 376 -18.18 -16.15 15.35
C ASP A 376 -16.87 -16.31 14.55
N GLY A 377 -16.20 -17.46 14.68
CA GLY A 377 -14.85 -17.71 14.18
C GLY A 377 -14.67 -17.57 12.67
N SER A 378 -15.74 -17.62 11.88
CA SER A 378 -15.73 -17.43 10.42
C SER A 378 -15.71 -15.97 9.97
N ARG A 379 -16.21 -15.03 10.79
CA ARG A 379 -16.36 -13.61 10.43
C ARG A 379 -15.04 -12.93 10.00
N PRO A 380 -13.89 -13.11 10.69
CA PRO A 380 -12.62 -12.49 10.27
C PRO A 380 -12.14 -12.98 8.89
N GLN A 381 -12.35 -14.27 8.59
CA GLN A 381 -12.04 -14.87 7.28
C GLN A 381 -12.96 -14.30 6.19
N GLN A 382 -14.27 -14.19 6.46
CA GLN A 382 -15.23 -13.57 5.55
C GLN A 382 -14.81 -12.13 5.21
N MET A 383 -14.52 -11.31 6.21
CA MET A 383 -14.14 -9.91 6.03
C MET A 383 -12.89 -9.75 5.15
N ALA A 384 -11.85 -10.55 5.43
CA ALA A 384 -10.58 -10.49 4.71
C ALA A 384 -10.70 -11.00 3.27
N LEU A 385 -11.35 -12.16 3.05
CA LEU A 385 -11.57 -12.73 1.72
C LEU A 385 -12.49 -11.84 0.87
N HIS A 386 -13.57 -11.29 1.44
CA HIS A 386 -14.46 -10.37 0.74
C HIS A 386 -13.72 -9.08 0.35
N THR A 387 -12.92 -8.50 1.24
CA THR A 387 -12.11 -7.30 0.94
C THR A 387 -11.14 -7.55 -0.21
N LEU A 388 -10.41 -8.68 -0.21
CA LEU A 388 -9.54 -9.07 -1.34
C LEU A 388 -10.35 -9.27 -2.63
N LYS A 389 -11.52 -9.90 -2.56
CA LYS A 389 -12.38 -10.13 -3.73
C LYS A 389 -12.93 -8.83 -4.33
N MET A 390 -13.28 -7.86 -3.50
CA MET A 390 -13.76 -6.55 -3.96
C MET A 390 -12.61 -5.69 -4.52
N MET A 391 -11.43 -5.67 -3.89
CA MET A 391 -10.25 -5.03 -4.48
C MET A 391 -9.87 -5.64 -5.84
N ALA A 392 -9.83 -6.98 -5.95
CA ALA A 392 -9.45 -7.68 -7.18
C ALA A 392 -10.48 -7.59 -8.33
N ASN A 393 -11.73 -7.22 -8.02
CA ASN A 393 -12.79 -6.94 -8.98
C ASN A 393 -12.89 -5.44 -9.32
N GLY A 394 -12.52 -4.56 -8.38
CA GLY A 394 -12.47 -3.11 -8.52
C GLY A 394 -11.49 -2.61 -9.59
N GLY A 395 -11.57 -1.32 -9.90
CA GLY A 395 -10.70 -0.62 -10.84
C GLY A 395 -9.36 -0.22 -10.22
N ILE A 396 -9.21 -0.38 -8.91
CA ILE A 396 -7.90 -0.41 -8.24
C ILE A 396 -7.00 -1.53 -8.76
N ARG A 397 -7.54 -2.60 -9.36
CA ARG A 397 -6.77 -3.56 -10.14
C ARG A 397 -6.73 -3.16 -11.61
N ASP A 398 -5.53 -3.14 -12.19
CA ASP A 398 -5.38 -2.98 -13.64
C ASP A 398 -5.72 -4.31 -14.34
N HIS A 399 -6.97 -4.48 -14.77
CA HIS A 399 -7.44 -5.70 -15.44
C HIS A 399 -6.72 -6.02 -16.76
N VAL A 400 -6.07 -5.03 -17.39
CA VAL A 400 -5.41 -5.17 -18.71
C VAL A 400 -3.92 -5.48 -18.58
N GLY A 401 -3.22 -4.87 -17.61
CA GLY A 401 -1.77 -5.06 -17.40
C GLY A 401 -1.36 -5.74 -16.10
N GLN A 402 -2.33 -6.10 -15.25
CA GLN A 402 -2.16 -6.62 -13.90
C GLN A 402 -1.44 -5.65 -12.93
N GLY A 403 -1.30 -6.09 -11.68
CA GLY A 403 -0.91 -5.23 -10.56
C GLY A 403 -2.06 -4.37 -10.05
N PHE A 404 -1.81 -3.73 -8.91
CA PHE A 404 -2.74 -2.83 -8.23
C PHE A 404 -2.24 -1.39 -8.26
N HIS A 405 -3.16 -0.47 -8.48
CA HIS A 405 -2.98 0.94 -8.18
C HIS A 405 -3.01 1.16 -6.65
N ARG A 406 -2.34 2.23 -6.20
CA ARG A 406 -2.02 2.44 -4.78
C ARG A 406 -3.23 2.60 -3.88
N TYR A 407 -4.26 3.32 -4.31
CA TYR A 407 -5.50 3.49 -3.56
C TYR A 407 -6.67 3.91 -4.45
N SER A 408 -7.89 3.80 -3.95
CA SER A 408 -9.09 4.29 -4.61
C SER A 408 -9.59 5.60 -3.98
N THR A 409 -10.08 6.52 -4.83
CA THR A 409 -10.74 7.76 -4.38
C THR A 409 -12.12 7.51 -3.77
N ASP A 410 -12.65 6.29 -3.86
CA ASP A 410 -14.02 5.97 -3.48
C ASP A 410 -14.18 4.68 -2.66
N ARG A 411 -15.39 4.52 -2.11
CA ARG A 411 -15.81 3.40 -1.28
C ARG A 411 -15.94 2.08 -2.06
N GLN A 412 -16.04 2.11 -3.38
CA GLN A 412 -16.36 0.97 -4.25
C GLN A 412 -15.11 0.29 -4.82
N TRP A 413 -13.91 0.78 -4.48
CA TRP A 413 -12.63 0.41 -5.12
C TRP A 413 -12.62 0.68 -6.63
N HIS A 414 -13.44 1.64 -7.10
CA HIS A 414 -13.74 1.80 -8.52
C HIS A 414 -12.74 2.72 -9.23
N VAL A 415 -12.62 3.98 -8.79
CA VAL A 415 -11.70 4.95 -9.37
C VAL A 415 -10.39 4.92 -8.58
N PRO A 416 -9.25 4.55 -9.18
CA PRO A 416 -7.95 4.62 -8.52
C PRO A 416 -7.37 6.05 -8.56
N HIS A 417 -6.44 6.35 -7.65
CA HIS A 417 -5.30 7.18 -8.02
C HIS A 417 -4.26 6.27 -8.68
N PHE A 418 -3.80 6.63 -9.87
CA PHE A 418 -3.25 5.63 -10.82
C PHE A 418 -1.79 5.21 -10.55
N GLU A 419 -1.16 5.77 -9.52
CA GLU A 419 0.15 5.36 -8.98
C GLU A 419 0.22 3.84 -8.78
N LYS A 420 1.33 3.17 -9.13
CA LYS A 420 1.56 1.75 -8.82
C LYS A 420 2.87 1.56 -8.06
N MET A 421 2.78 1.38 -6.74
CA MET A 421 3.97 1.27 -5.88
C MET A 421 4.39 -0.20 -5.68
N LEU A 422 5.70 -0.44 -5.58
CA LEU A 422 6.28 -1.77 -5.37
C LEU A 422 5.85 -2.40 -4.03
N TYR A 423 5.73 -1.61 -2.96
CA TYR A 423 5.38 -2.12 -1.63
C TYR A 423 3.94 -2.64 -1.55
N ASP A 424 3.00 -2.07 -2.32
CA ASP A 424 1.64 -2.56 -2.44
C ASP A 424 1.62 -3.91 -3.16
N GLN A 425 2.34 -4.02 -4.29
CA GLN A 425 2.46 -5.28 -5.04
C GLN A 425 3.04 -6.39 -4.15
N ALA A 426 4.14 -6.09 -3.46
CA ALA A 426 4.85 -7.03 -2.61
C ALA A 426 3.96 -7.62 -1.51
N GLN A 427 3.25 -6.75 -0.77
CA GLN A 427 2.41 -7.18 0.34
C GLN A 427 1.09 -7.81 -0.11
N LEU A 428 0.49 -7.33 -1.20
CA LEU A 428 -0.73 -7.93 -1.76
C LEU A 428 -0.43 -9.33 -2.30
N ALA A 429 0.71 -9.57 -2.98
CA ALA A 429 1.08 -10.92 -3.43
C ALA A 429 1.13 -11.93 -2.26
N VAL A 430 1.64 -11.52 -1.09
CA VAL A 430 1.59 -12.33 0.15
C VAL A 430 0.15 -12.54 0.63
N ALA A 431 -0.67 -11.49 0.73
CA ALA A 431 -2.04 -11.58 1.24
C ALA A 431 -2.96 -12.43 0.35
N TYR A 432 -2.86 -12.31 -0.98
CA TYR A 432 -3.57 -13.17 -1.95
C TYR A 432 -3.07 -14.62 -1.89
N SER A 433 -1.77 -14.86 -1.68
CA SER A 433 -1.23 -16.22 -1.49
C SER A 433 -1.75 -16.87 -0.19
N GLN A 434 -1.85 -16.11 0.91
CA GLN A 434 -2.44 -16.59 2.16
C GLN A 434 -3.94 -16.85 2.03
N ALA A 435 -4.67 -15.97 1.34
CA ALA A 435 -6.08 -16.19 1.01
C ALA A 435 -6.30 -17.49 0.22
N PHE A 436 -5.41 -17.83 -0.72
CA PHE A 436 -5.41 -19.12 -1.41
C PHE A 436 -5.14 -20.30 -0.46
N GLN A 437 -4.11 -20.25 0.40
CA GLN A 437 -3.85 -21.30 1.40
C GLN A 437 -5.04 -21.55 2.36
N ILE A 438 -5.82 -20.50 2.64
CA ILE A 438 -6.94 -20.52 3.60
C ILE A 438 -8.24 -21.02 2.94
N SER A 439 -8.51 -20.60 1.69
CA SER A 439 -9.78 -20.87 1.00
C SER A 439 -9.74 -22.02 0.00
N GLY A 440 -8.58 -22.27 -0.64
CA GLY A 440 -8.47 -23.14 -1.81
C GLY A 440 -9.08 -22.55 -3.10
N ASP A 441 -9.56 -21.30 -3.10
CA ASP A 441 -10.12 -20.64 -4.28
C ASP A 441 -9.00 -20.08 -5.16
N GLU A 442 -8.79 -20.72 -6.32
CA GLU A 442 -7.77 -20.34 -7.32
C GLU A 442 -7.87 -18.88 -7.79
N PHE A 443 -9.02 -18.20 -7.59
CA PHE A 443 -9.14 -16.77 -7.82
C PHE A 443 -8.03 -15.96 -7.14
N TYR A 444 -7.73 -16.24 -5.87
CA TYR A 444 -6.68 -15.51 -5.14
C TYR A 444 -5.28 -15.90 -5.63
N SER A 445 -5.10 -17.16 -6.07
CA SER A 445 -3.84 -17.65 -6.65
C SER A 445 -3.53 -16.97 -8.00
N GLU A 446 -4.54 -16.79 -8.87
CA GLU A 446 -4.40 -16.06 -10.14
C GLU A 446 -4.17 -14.56 -9.94
N VAL A 447 -4.77 -13.94 -8.92
CA VAL A 447 -4.47 -12.53 -8.58
C VAL A 447 -3.02 -12.38 -8.12
N ALA A 448 -2.51 -13.28 -7.26
CA ALA A 448 -1.11 -13.27 -6.83
C ALA A 448 -0.14 -13.45 -8.02
N LYS A 449 -0.43 -14.39 -8.93
CA LYS A 449 0.33 -14.58 -10.19
C LYS A 449 0.34 -13.30 -11.04
N GLY A 450 -0.83 -12.66 -11.19
CA GLY A 450 -0.96 -11.40 -11.95
C GLY A 450 -0.13 -10.26 -11.38
N ILE A 451 -0.11 -10.08 -10.06
CA ILE A 451 0.71 -9.06 -9.40
C ILE A 451 2.21 -9.27 -9.70
N LEU A 452 2.70 -10.50 -9.56
CA LEU A 452 4.11 -10.82 -9.81
C LEU A 452 4.48 -10.82 -11.29
N GLN A 453 3.53 -11.12 -12.18
CA GLN A 453 3.68 -10.89 -13.62
C GLN A 453 3.90 -9.39 -13.90
N TYR A 454 3.07 -8.51 -13.35
CA TYR A 454 3.22 -7.06 -13.50
C TYR A 454 4.61 -6.58 -13.01
N VAL A 455 5.01 -6.95 -11.79
CA VAL A 455 6.32 -6.56 -11.23
C VAL A 455 7.47 -7.07 -12.10
N SER A 456 7.43 -8.33 -12.55
CA SER A 456 8.48 -8.92 -13.39
C SER A 456 8.54 -8.39 -14.83
N GLN A 457 7.52 -7.64 -15.29
CA GLN A 457 7.44 -7.06 -16.64
C GLN A 457 7.64 -5.53 -16.68
N SER A 458 7.10 -4.79 -15.71
CA SER A 458 7.21 -3.32 -15.64
C SER A 458 8.30 -2.84 -14.67
N LEU A 459 8.38 -3.42 -13.46
CA LEU A 459 9.24 -2.90 -12.39
C LEU A 459 10.62 -3.59 -12.28
N ASN A 460 10.92 -4.58 -13.12
CA ASN A 460 12.16 -5.38 -13.02
C ASN A 460 13.38 -4.73 -13.70
N HIS A 461 14.43 -4.41 -12.94
CA HIS A 461 15.75 -4.12 -13.50
C HIS A 461 16.54 -5.40 -13.80
N ARG A 462 17.30 -5.39 -14.91
CA ARG A 462 18.04 -6.56 -15.40
C ARG A 462 19.11 -7.11 -14.43
N SER A 463 19.56 -6.32 -13.45
CA SER A 463 20.51 -6.77 -12.43
C SER A 463 19.85 -7.53 -11.27
N GLY A 464 18.52 -7.65 -11.27
CA GLY A 464 17.72 -8.40 -10.27
C GLY A 464 16.96 -7.54 -9.27
N GLY A 465 17.21 -6.23 -9.23
CA GLY A 465 16.46 -5.28 -8.40
C GLY A 465 15.13 -4.83 -9.02
N PHE A 466 14.28 -4.23 -8.21
CA PHE A 466 12.98 -3.70 -8.62
C PHE A 466 12.87 -2.19 -8.36
N TYR A 467 12.29 -1.48 -9.35
CA TYR A 467 11.98 -0.06 -9.35
C TYR A 467 10.87 0.29 -8.34
N SER A 468 10.86 1.54 -7.84
CA SER A 468 9.99 1.92 -6.73
C SER A 468 8.51 2.05 -7.14
N ALA A 469 8.21 2.69 -8.28
CA ALA A 469 6.84 2.88 -8.76
C ALA A 469 6.71 3.20 -10.27
N GLU A 470 5.52 2.95 -10.83
CA GLU A 470 5.00 3.64 -12.03
C GLU A 470 4.07 4.80 -11.61
N ASP A 471 4.12 5.88 -12.39
CA ASP A 471 3.41 7.15 -12.19
C ASP A 471 1.88 7.04 -12.39
N ALA A 472 1.13 7.92 -11.73
CA ALA A 472 -0.29 8.15 -12.01
C ALA A 472 -0.47 8.90 -13.34
N ASP A 473 0.41 9.85 -13.63
CA ASP A 473 0.27 10.77 -14.74
C ASP A 473 0.90 10.23 -16.02
N SER A 474 0.24 10.49 -17.15
CA SER A 474 0.72 10.07 -18.47
C SER A 474 0.18 11.00 -19.56
N PRO A 475 0.96 11.32 -20.60
CA PRO A 475 0.42 12.04 -21.76
C PRO A 475 -0.62 11.17 -22.49
N PRO A 476 -1.87 11.63 -22.71
CA PRO A 476 -2.82 10.90 -23.56
C PRO A 476 -2.30 10.73 -25.00
N GLU A 477 -1.62 11.75 -25.53
CA GLU A 477 -0.91 11.72 -26.81
C GLU A 477 0.55 12.21 -26.66
N ARG A 478 1.43 11.82 -27.59
CA ARG A 478 2.86 12.20 -27.52
C ARG A 478 3.03 13.72 -27.67
N GLY A 479 3.55 14.36 -26.62
CA GLY A 479 3.75 15.81 -26.57
C GLY A 479 2.54 16.61 -26.04
N SER A 480 1.47 15.95 -25.60
CA SER A 480 0.41 16.59 -24.81
C SER A 480 0.80 16.71 -23.33
N ARG A 481 0.14 17.63 -22.59
CA ARG A 481 0.25 17.73 -21.13
C ARG A 481 -0.13 16.37 -20.50
N PRO A 482 0.62 15.85 -19.53
CA PRO A 482 0.21 14.68 -18.76
C PRO A 482 -1.17 14.86 -18.12
N LYS A 483 -1.84 13.74 -17.85
CA LYS A 483 -3.07 13.66 -17.07
C LYS A 483 -3.07 12.42 -16.21
N GLU A 484 -3.77 12.45 -15.08
CA GLU A 484 -3.94 11.26 -14.25
C GLU A 484 -4.66 10.16 -15.05
N GLY A 485 -4.14 8.93 -14.98
CA GLY A 485 -4.80 7.72 -15.48
C GLY A 485 -4.87 7.55 -17.01
N ALA A 486 -4.42 8.51 -17.81
CA ALA A 486 -4.62 8.52 -19.27
C ALA A 486 -4.13 7.26 -20.01
N PHE A 487 -3.02 6.66 -19.57
CA PHE A 487 -2.52 5.39 -20.09
C PHE A 487 -3.51 4.23 -19.89
N TYR A 488 -4.25 4.21 -18.78
CA TYR A 488 -5.01 3.05 -18.28
C TYR A 488 -6.48 3.02 -18.70
N VAL A 489 -7.12 4.19 -18.86
CA VAL A 489 -8.57 4.34 -19.09
C VAL A 489 -8.99 4.20 -20.57
N TRP A 490 -10.29 4.00 -20.83
CA TRP A 490 -10.80 3.76 -22.20
C TRP A 490 -12.13 4.46 -22.48
N THR A 491 -12.28 4.95 -23.71
CA THR A 491 -13.58 5.30 -24.28
C THR A 491 -14.28 4.06 -24.85
N VAL A 492 -15.62 4.03 -24.83
CA VAL A 492 -16.38 2.92 -25.44
C VAL A 492 -16.09 2.76 -26.94
N LYS A 493 -15.85 3.88 -27.64
CA LYS A 493 -15.48 3.90 -29.06
C LYS A 493 -14.19 3.11 -29.34
N GLU A 494 -13.15 3.27 -28.52
CA GLU A 494 -11.90 2.49 -28.68
C GLU A 494 -12.16 0.99 -28.49
N ILE A 495 -12.94 0.61 -27.47
CA ILE A 495 -13.27 -0.79 -27.18
C ILE A 495 -14.04 -1.42 -28.36
N GLN A 496 -15.03 -0.72 -28.91
CA GLN A 496 -15.77 -1.19 -30.09
C GLN A 496 -14.89 -1.30 -31.35
N GLN A 497 -13.89 -0.42 -31.51
CA GLN A 497 -12.95 -0.46 -32.64
C GLN A 497 -11.89 -1.56 -32.52
N LEU A 498 -11.44 -1.87 -31.29
CA LEU A 498 -10.44 -2.91 -31.02
C LEU A 498 -11.06 -4.32 -30.96
N LEU A 499 -12.34 -4.42 -30.59
CA LEU A 499 -13.07 -5.68 -30.40
C LEU A 499 -14.37 -5.75 -31.25
N PRO A 500 -14.27 -5.63 -32.59
CA PRO A 500 -15.42 -5.66 -33.49
C PRO A 500 -15.97 -7.07 -33.73
N ASP A 501 -15.22 -8.12 -33.37
CA ASP A 501 -15.53 -9.50 -33.77
C ASP A 501 -16.87 -9.98 -33.19
N PRO A 502 -17.77 -10.56 -34.01
CA PRO A 502 -19.07 -11.05 -33.55
C PRO A 502 -18.93 -12.32 -32.71
N VAL A 503 -19.70 -12.38 -31.61
CA VAL A 503 -19.74 -13.53 -30.72
C VAL A 503 -20.71 -14.57 -31.25
N GLN A 504 -20.19 -15.74 -31.64
CA GLN A 504 -21.02 -16.87 -32.06
C GLN A 504 -21.74 -17.50 -30.87
N GLY A 505 -22.97 -17.98 -31.09
CA GLY A 505 -23.79 -18.64 -30.07
C GLY A 505 -24.55 -17.70 -29.12
N ALA A 506 -24.35 -16.37 -29.20
CA ALA A 506 -25.11 -15.41 -28.40
C ALA A 506 -26.59 -15.35 -28.83
N THR A 507 -27.49 -15.10 -27.87
CA THR A 507 -28.95 -15.00 -28.09
C THR A 507 -29.39 -13.72 -28.82
N GLU A 508 -28.50 -12.74 -28.95
CA GLU A 508 -28.70 -11.48 -29.64
C GLU A 508 -27.41 -11.09 -30.40
N PRO A 509 -27.49 -10.28 -31.48
CA PRO A 509 -26.30 -9.81 -32.19
C PRO A 509 -25.36 -9.04 -31.25
N LEU A 510 -24.16 -9.60 -31.03
CA LEU A 510 -23.23 -9.17 -29.99
C LEU A 510 -21.79 -9.17 -30.52
N THR A 511 -21.02 -8.11 -30.26
CA THR A 511 -19.56 -8.12 -30.45
C THR A 511 -18.81 -8.44 -29.17
N SER A 512 -17.58 -8.94 -29.32
CA SER A 512 -16.64 -9.16 -28.21
C SER A 512 -16.42 -7.89 -27.38
N GLY A 513 -16.40 -6.70 -28.01
CA GLY A 513 -16.36 -5.41 -27.32
C GLY A 513 -17.60 -5.14 -26.47
N GLN A 514 -18.81 -5.39 -26.99
CA GLN A 514 -20.05 -5.21 -26.22
C GLN A 514 -20.16 -6.17 -25.02
N LEU A 515 -19.67 -7.41 -25.18
CA LEU A 515 -19.57 -8.39 -24.09
C LEU A 515 -18.62 -7.89 -23.00
N LEU A 516 -17.43 -7.41 -23.37
CA LEU A 516 -16.45 -6.84 -22.45
C LEU A 516 -17.00 -5.58 -21.74
N MET A 517 -17.60 -4.65 -22.49
CA MET A 517 -18.27 -3.46 -21.95
C MET A 517 -19.32 -3.82 -20.91
N LYS A 518 -20.13 -4.86 -21.16
CA LYS A 518 -21.15 -5.31 -20.22
C LYS A 518 -20.52 -5.87 -18.94
N HIS A 519 -19.51 -6.73 -19.06
CA HIS A 519 -18.83 -7.35 -17.92
C HIS A 519 -18.15 -6.30 -17.01
N TYR A 520 -17.41 -5.37 -17.62
CA TYR A 520 -16.61 -4.36 -16.93
C TYR A 520 -17.33 -3.03 -16.64
N GLY A 521 -18.62 -2.91 -16.98
CA GLY A 521 -19.44 -1.73 -16.64
C GLY A 521 -19.02 -0.44 -17.33
N LEU A 522 -18.70 -0.50 -18.62
CA LEU A 522 -18.37 0.68 -19.43
C LEU A 522 -19.63 1.37 -19.94
N THR A 523 -19.61 2.70 -20.04
CA THR A 523 -20.71 3.51 -20.62
C THR A 523 -20.18 4.57 -21.61
N GLU A 524 -21.05 4.97 -22.55
CA GLU A 524 -20.76 5.99 -23.56
C GLU A 524 -20.45 7.38 -22.94
N ALA A 525 -20.88 7.64 -21.70
CA ALA A 525 -20.60 8.87 -20.97
C ALA A 525 -19.35 8.78 -20.07
N GLY A 526 -18.62 7.67 -20.14
CA GLY A 526 -17.68 7.26 -19.08
C GLY A 526 -18.38 6.56 -17.92
N ASN A 527 -17.62 6.11 -16.92
CA ASN A 527 -18.17 5.55 -15.68
C ASN A 527 -17.66 6.24 -14.39
N ILE A 528 -16.75 7.21 -14.53
CA ILE A 528 -16.20 8.05 -13.46
C ILE A 528 -17.15 9.23 -13.20
N SER A 529 -17.46 9.54 -11.93
CA SER A 529 -18.33 10.69 -11.63
C SER A 529 -17.54 12.02 -11.54
N PRO A 530 -18.15 13.18 -11.87
CA PRO A 530 -17.49 14.49 -11.73
C PRO A 530 -17.06 14.87 -10.30
N SER A 531 -17.55 14.16 -9.28
CA SER A 531 -17.09 14.30 -7.89
C SER A 531 -15.82 13.50 -7.58
N GLN A 532 -15.45 12.54 -8.42
CA GLN A 532 -14.20 11.75 -8.35
C GLN A 532 -13.13 12.30 -9.31
N ASP A 533 -13.54 13.08 -10.32
CA ASP A 533 -12.68 13.81 -11.26
C ASP A 533 -12.90 15.33 -11.10
N PRO A 534 -12.38 15.96 -10.02
CA PRO A 534 -12.58 17.38 -9.74
C PRO A 534 -11.90 18.31 -10.77
N ASN A 535 -10.93 17.77 -11.51
CA ASN A 535 -10.11 18.49 -12.49
C ASN A 535 -10.66 18.37 -13.93
N GLY A 536 -11.59 17.43 -14.18
CA GLY A 536 -12.15 17.16 -15.51
C GLY A 536 -11.18 16.44 -16.45
N GLU A 537 -10.19 15.72 -15.91
CA GLU A 537 -9.16 15.05 -16.71
C GLU A 537 -9.65 13.77 -17.37
N LEU A 538 -10.61 13.09 -16.73
CA LEU A 538 -11.12 11.76 -17.03
C LEU A 538 -12.57 11.77 -17.58
N GLN A 539 -13.09 12.94 -17.96
CA GLN A 539 -14.44 13.09 -18.49
C GLN A 539 -14.65 12.25 -19.77
N GLY A 540 -15.70 11.41 -19.78
CA GLY A 540 -15.99 10.47 -20.86
C GLY A 540 -15.18 9.16 -20.84
N GLN A 541 -14.27 9.00 -19.88
CA GLN A 541 -13.42 7.82 -19.74
C GLN A 541 -14.03 6.76 -18.84
N ASN A 542 -13.59 5.51 -19.04
CA ASN A 542 -13.99 4.38 -18.22
C ASN A 542 -12.78 3.69 -17.58
N VAL A 543 -12.91 3.34 -16.29
CA VAL A 543 -12.07 2.34 -15.63
C VAL A 543 -12.75 0.97 -15.80
N LEU A 544 -11.98 -0.09 -16.07
CA LEU A 544 -12.52 -1.45 -16.09
C LEU A 544 -12.77 -1.91 -14.64
N THR A 545 -13.98 -2.40 -14.35
CA THR A 545 -14.31 -2.96 -13.02
C THR A 545 -15.37 -4.04 -13.18
N VAL A 546 -15.14 -5.23 -12.61
CA VAL A 546 -16.06 -6.37 -12.75
C VAL A 546 -17.40 -6.04 -12.09
N ARG A 547 -18.40 -5.65 -12.90
CA ARG A 547 -19.75 -5.29 -12.42
C ARG A 547 -20.72 -6.47 -12.46
N TYR A 548 -20.38 -7.54 -13.19
CA TYR A 548 -21.15 -8.77 -13.27
C TYR A 548 -20.20 -9.97 -13.26
N SER A 549 -20.58 -11.06 -12.61
CA SER A 549 -19.77 -12.29 -12.63
C SER A 549 -19.76 -12.93 -14.03
N LEU A 550 -18.89 -13.93 -14.24
CA LEU A 550 -18.85 -14.67 -15.50
C LEU A 550 -20.19 -15.35 -15.80
N GLU A 551 -20.85 -15.89 -14.77
CA GLU A 551 -22.13 -16.59 -14.85
C GLU A 551 -23.27 -15.61 -15.19
N LEU A 552 -23.29 -14.43 -14.59
CA LEU A 552 -24.27 -13.38 -14.91
C LEU A 552 -24.05 -12.80 -16.33
N THR A 553 -22.80 -12.72 -16.76
CA THR A 553 -22.43 -12.26 -18.12
C THR A 553 -22.84 -13.30 -19.16
N ALA A 554 -22.57 -14.59 -18.89
CA ALA A 554 -22.97 -15.72 -19.71
C ALA A 554 -24.50 -15.83 -19.83
N ALA A 555 -25.21 -15.78 -18.69
CA ALA A 555 -26.67 -15.84 -18.64
C ALA A 555 -27.35 -14.67 -19.37
N ARG A 556 -26.77 -13.46 -19.35
CA ARG A 556 -27.32 -12.30 -20.09
C ARG A 556 -27.33 -12.54 -21.60
N PHE A 557 -26.35 -13.25 -22.15
CA PHE A 557 -26.18 -13.44 -23.59
C PHE A 557 -26.43 -14.89 -24.06
N GLY A 558 -26.85 -15.78 -23.17
CA GLY A 558 -27.10 -17.20 -23.44
C GLY A 558 -25.85 -18.00 -23.82
N LEU A 559 -24.68 -17.56 -23.36
CA LEU A 559 -23.38 -18.19 -23.63
C LEU A 559 -23.01 -19.19 -22.53
N ASP A 560 -22.00 -20.02 -22.82
CA ASP A 560 -21.30 -20.80 -21.79
C ASP A 560 -20.31 -19.92 -20.98
N VAL A 561 -20.08 -20.29 -19.71
CA VAL A 561 -19.23 -19.54 -18.77
C VAL A 561 -17.75 -19.56 -19.19
N GLU A 562 -17.26 -20.68 -19.74
CA GLU A 562 -15.86 -20.81 -20.17
C GLU A 562 -15.64 -20.18 -21.55
N ALA A 563 -16.66 -20.19 -22.41
CA ALA A 563 -16.68 -19.36 -23.61
C ALA A 563 -16.60 -17.86 -23.27
N VAL A 564 -17.36 -17.38 -22.27
CA VAL A 564 -17.28 -16.00 -21.77
C VAL A 564 -15.89 -15.70 -21.19
N ARG A 565 -15.30 -16.59 -20.39
CA ARG A 565 -13.92 -16.43 -19.87
C ARG A 565 -12.93 -16.27 -21.02
N THR A 566 -12.96 -17.17 -22.00
CA THR A 566 -12.06 -17.17 -23.16
C THR A 566 -12.18 -15.87 -23.97
N LEU A 567 -13.40 -15.38 -24.19
CA LEU A 567 -13.66 -14.12 -24.90
C LEU A 567 -13.14 -12.90 -24.12
N LEU A 568 -13.34 -12.86 -22.80
CA LEU A 568 -12.84 -11.78 -21.96
C LEU A 568 -11.30 -11.75 -21.90
N THR A 569 -10.65 -12.90 -21.66
CA THR A 569 -9.18 -13.00 -21.69
C THR A 569 -8.59 -12.58 -23.04
N THR A 570 -9.20 -13.03 -24.15
CA THR A 570 -8.78 -12.62 -25.51
C THR A 570 -9.00 -11.13 -25.74
N GLY A 571 -10.08 -10.56 -25.21
CA GLY A 571 -10.36 -9.12 -25.26
C GLY A 571 -9.33 -8.29 -24.51
N LEU A 572 -9.02 -8.67 -23.26
CA LEU A 572 -8.00 -8.01 -22.43
C LEU A 572 -6.61 -8.06 -23.09
N GLU A 573 -6.22 -9.18 -23.68
CA GLU A 573 -4.93 -9.29 -24.40
C GLU A 573 -4.88 -8.34 -25.60
N LYS A 574 -5.96 -8.21 -26.38
CA LYS A 574 -6.05 -7.20 -27.46
C LYS A 574 -5.94 -5.77 -26.93
N LEU A 575 -6.59 -5.44 -25.80
CA LEU A 575 -6.44 -4.15 -25.14
C LEU A 575 -5.00 -3.92 -24.64
N PHE A 576 -4.33 -4.95 -24.10
CA PHE A 576 -2.95 -4.89 -23.64
C PHE A 576 -1.98 -4.61 -24.78
N GLN A 577 -2.15 -5.29 -25.92
CA GLN A 577 -1.35 -5.02 -27.13
C GLN A 577 -1.58 -3.61 -27.67
N ALA A 578 -2.83 -3.12 -27.72
CA ALA A 578 -3.12 -1.74 -28.10
C ALA A 578 -2.49 -0.73 -27.13
N ARG A 579 -2.57 -0.97 -25.81
CA ARG A 579 -2.06 -0.07 -24.77
C ARG A 579 -0.54 0.10 -24.81
N LYS A 580 0.22 -0.88 -25.31
CA LYS A 580 1.69 -0.77 -25.53
C LYS A 580 2.10 0.37 -26.46
N HIS A 581 1.18 0.89 -27.29
CA HIS A 581 1.44 2.01 -28.20
C HIS A 581 1.14 3.39 -27.61
N ARG A 582 0.38 3.47 -26.51
CA ARG A 582 0.14 4.73 -25.77
C ARG A 582 1.43 5.23 -25.11
N PRO A 583 1.58 6.53 -24.84
CA PRO A 583 2.65 7.02 -23.96
C PRO A 583 2.50 6.37 -22.59
N LYS A 584 3.57 5.77 -22.07
CA LYS A 584 3.59 5.21 -20.72
C LYS A 584 3.60 6.32 -19.66
N PRO A 585 3.13 6.04 -18.42
CA PRO A 585 3.48 6.84 -17.25
C PRO A 585 5.00 6.90 -17.05
N HIS A 586 5.48 7.85 -16.25
CA HIS A 586 6.86 7.82 -15.81
C HIS A 586 7.14 6.56 -14.95
N LEU A 587 8.40 6.13 -14.94
CA LEU A 587 8.88 5.00 -14.16
C LEU A 587 9.97 5.53 -13.24
N ASP A 588 9.73 5.54 -11.93
CA ASP A 588 10.78 5.93 -11.00
C ASP A 588 11.87 4.85 -10.98
N SER A 589 13.02 5.21 -11.55
CA SER A 589 14.18 4.33 -11.68
C SER A 589 14.93 4.09 -10.35
N LYS A 590 14.51 4.75 -9.27
CA LYS A 590 14.94 4.50 -7.89
C LYS A 590 14.58 3.08 -7.49
N MET A 591 15.53 2.40 -6.86
CA MET A 591 15.40 1.07 -6.29
C MET A 591 15.70 1.18 -4.79
N LEU A 592 14.69 0.90 -3.96
CA LEU A 592 14.72 1.07 -2.51
C LEU A 592 14.96 -0.27 -1.80
N ALA A 593 15.89 -0.30 -0.83
CA ALA A 593 16.22 -1.54 -0.10
C ALA A 593 15.00 -2.08 0.67
N ALA A 594 14.28 -1.22 1.40
CA ALA A 594 13.04 -1.55 2.10
C ALA A 594 12.01 -2.27 1.20
N TRP A 595 11.63 -1.65 0.08
CA TRP A 595 10.58 -2.18 -0.80
C TRP A 595 11.06 -3.40 -1.61
N ASN A 596 12.34 -3.47 -1.97
CA ASN A 596 12.93 -4.68 -2.54
C ASN A 596 12.92 -5.84 -1.51
N GLY A 597 13.18 -5.57 -0.22
CA GLY A 597 13.05 -6.56 0.85
C GLY A 597 11.63 -7.12 0.99
N LEU A 598 10.60 -6.25 0.96
CA LEU A 598 9.20 -6.69 0.85
C LEU A 598 8.98 -7.53 -0.42
N MET A 599 9.54 -7.13 -1.56
CA MET A 599 9.33 -7.83 -2.83
C MET A 599 10.01 -9.21 -2.88
N VAL A 600 11.15 -9.39 -2.19
CA VAL A 600 11.76 -10.71 -1.94
C VAL A 600 10.78 -11.61 -1.18
N SER A 601 10.11 -11.11 -0.13
CA SER A 601 9.06 -11.86 0.58
C SER A 601 7.90 -12.22 -0.37
N GLY A 602 7.37 -11.26 -1.13
CA GLY A 602 6.27 -11.50 -2.06
C GLY A 602 6.55 -12.57 -3.12
N PHE A 603 7.73 -12.55 -3.73
CA PHE A 603 8.15 -13.59 -4.69
C PHE A 603 8.45 -14.94 -4.02
N ALA A 604 9.11 -14.95 -2.84
CA ALA A 604 9.46 -16.17 -2.13
C ALA A 604 8.23 -16.91 -1.59
N VAL A 605 7.34 -16.19 -0.87
CA VAL A 605 6.12 -16.77 -0.28
C VAL A 605 5.20 -17.28 -1.39
N THR A 606 4.91 -16.48 -2.41
CA THR A 606 4.04 -16.91 -3.51
C THR A 606 4.65 -18.08 -4.30
N GLY A 607 5.97 -18.06 -4.54
CA GLY A 607 6.69 -19.16 -5.17
C GLY A 607 6.59 -20.47 -4.41
N ALA A 608 6.79 -20.44 -3.09
CA ALA A 608 6.66 -21.61 -2.23
C ALA A 608 5.20 -22.12 -2.13
N VAL A 609 4.25 -21.22 -1.87
CA VAL A 609 2.81 -21.56 -1.74
C VAL A 609 2.28 -22.26 -3.00
N LEU A 610 2.68 -21.78 -4.18
CA LEU A 610 2.19 -22.29 -5.48
C LEU A 610 3.10 -23.37 -6.10
N GLY A 611 4.28 -23.65 -5.54
CA GLY A 611 5.25 -24.60 -6.10
C GLY A 611 5.89 -24.12 -7.42
N ILE A 612 6.19 -22.83 -7.53
CA ILE A 612 6.70 -22.19 -8.77
C ILE A 612 8.12 -21.65 -8.54
N ASP A 613 9.12 -22.49 -8.82
CA ASP A 613 10.56 -22.17 -8.69
C ASP A 613 10.96 -20.88 -9.41
N LYS A 614 10.29 -20.53 -10.53
CA LYS A 614 10.57 -19.29 -11.27
C LYS A 614 10.36 -18.05 -10.39
N LEU A 615 9.37 -18.06 -9.49
CA LEU A 615 9.10 -16.95 -8.57
C LEU A 615 10.17 -16.89 -7.47
N ILE A 616 10.56 -18.03 -6.90
CA ILE A 616 11.65 -18.11 -5.92
C ILE A 616 12.96 -17.59 -6.54
N ASN A 617 13.23 -17.89 -7.81
CA ASN A 617 14.39 -17.35 -8.53
C ASN A 617 14.38 -15.81 -8.70
N TYR A 618 13.22 -15.15 -8.83
CA TYR A 618 13.15 -13.68 -8.79
C TYR A 618 13.51 -13.14 -7.39
N ALA A 619 13.00 -13.75 -6.32
CA ALA A 619 13.39 -13.40 -4.94
C ALA A 619 14.90 -13.59 -4.71
N THR A 620 15.46 -14.72 -5.13
CA THR A 620 16.90 -15.02 -5.07
C THR A 620 17.74 -13.99 -5.84
N ASN A 621 17.31 -13.57 -7.04
CA ASN A 621 18.02 -12.56 -7.82
C ASN A 621 17.96 -11.17 -7.19
N CYS A 622 16.83 -10.80 -6.57
CA CYS A 622 16.70 -9.55 -5.82
C CYS A 622 17.54 -9.55 -4.52
N ALA A 623 17.59 -10.66 -3.79
CA ALA A 623 18.49 -10.81 -2.65
C ALA A 623 19.97 -10.71 -3.06
N LYS A 624 20.35 -11.29 -4.20
CA LYS A 624 21.69 -11.13 -4.81
C LYS A 624 21.97 -9.67 -5.23
N PHE A 625 20.98 -8.96 -5.78
CA PHE A 625 21.09 -7.55 -6.12
C PHE A 625 21.31 -6.65 -4.90
N LEU A 626 20.46 -6.80 -3.86
CA LEU A 626 20.58 -6.09 -2.59
C LEU A 626 21.97 -6.27 -1.99
N LYS A 627 22.46 -7.52 -1.91
CA LYS A 627 23.77 -7.90 -1.36
C LYS A 627 24.96 -7.37 -2.18
N ARG A 628 24.77 -7.10 -3.48
CA ARG A 628 25.82 -6.63 -4.41
C ARG A 628 25.91 -5.10 -4.51
N HIS A 629 24.78 -4.41 -4.51
CA HIS A 629 24.71 -2.97 -4.79
C HIS A 629 24.38 -2.15 -3.55
N MET A 630 23.49 -2.65 -2.70
CA MET A 630 22.90 -1.91 -1.59
C MET A 630 23.54 -2.23 -0.24
N PHE A 631 24.22 -3.37 -0.08
CA PHE A 631 25.02 -3.68 1.10
C PHE A 631 26.46 -3.18 0.95
N ASP A 632 26.92 -2.36 1.89
CA ASP A 632 28.33 -1.95 2.01
C ASP A 632 29.08 -2.92 2.93
N VAL A 633 30.00 -3.70 2.36
CA VAL A 633 30.73 -4.75 3.09
C VAL A 633 31.71 -4.19 4.12
N ALA A 634 32.22 -2.96 3.92
CA ALA A 634 33.22 -2.35 4.80
C ALA A 634 32.63 -1.83 6.13
N SER A 635 31.46 -1.19 6.08
CA SER A 635 30.75 -0.68 7.26
C SER A 635 29.65 -1.63 7.78
N GLY A 636 29.30 -2.66 7.01
CA GLY A 636 28.18 -3.57 7.28
C GLY A 636 26.80 -2.93 7.09
N ARG A 637 26.72 -1.71 6.53
CA ARG A 637 25.47 -0.94 6.43
C ARG A 637 24.75 -1.21 5.11
N LEU A 638 23.43 -1.12 5.12
CA LEU A 638 22.63 -0.94 3.92
C LEU A 638 22.66 0.54 3.48
N LYS A 639 22.75 0.75 2.17
CA LYS A 639 22.32 1.96 1.46
C LYS A 639 20.82 1.84 1.20
N ARG A 640 20.10 2.96 1.29
CA ARG A 640 18.67 3.01 0.99
C ARG A 640 18.39 2.96 -0.50
N THR A 641 19.13 3.74 -1.29
CA THR A 641 18.84 4.00 -2.71
C THR A 641 19.94 3.52 -3.66
N CYS A 642 19.49 3.13 -4.85
CA CYS A 642 20.28 3.11 -6.08
C CYS A 642 19.35 3.34 -7.27
N TYR A 643 19.90 3.63 -8.46
CA TYR A 643 19.13 4.10 -9.61
C TYR A 643 19.53 3.35 -10.89
N ALA A 644 18.63 3.21 -11.85
CA ALA A 644 19.04 2.73 -13.18
C ALA A 644 19.84 3.82 -13.90
N GLY A 645 21.12 3.52 -14.13
CA GLY A 645 22.02 4.40 -14.86
C GLY A 645 22.03 4.18 -16.37
N ASN A 646 22.82 4.99 -17.08
CA ASN A 646 22.86 4.97 -18.54
C ASN A 646 23.22 3.59 -19.10
N GLY A 647 22.44 3.15 -20.10
CA GLY A 647 22.57 1.81 -20.69
C GLY A 647 22.22 0.65 -19.74
N GLY A 648 21.60 0.93 -18.58
CA GLY A 648 21.16 -0.05 -17.57
C GLY A 648 22.23 -0.42 -16.54
N THR A 649 23.15 0.48 -16.23
CA THR A 649 24.05 0.36 -15.06
C THR A 649 23.25 0.53 -13.75
N VAL A 650 23.92 0.35 -12.60
CA VAL A 650 23.36 0.70 -11.29
C VAL A 650 24.19 1.86 -10.75
N GLU A 651 23.54 3.00 -10.51
CA GLU A 651 24.15 4.22 -10.00
C GLU A 651 23.75 4.48 -8.54
N HIS A 652 24.54 5.28 -7.82
CA HIS A 652 24.29 5.70 -6.45
C HIS A 652 24.52 7.21 -6.31
N SER A 653 23.86 7.84 -5.34
CA SER A 653 24.18 9.19 -4.89
C SER A 653 25.57 9.24 -4.26
N ASN A 654 26.22 10.40 -4.28
CA ASN A 654 27.49 10.65 -3.62
C ASN A 654 27.41 11.94 -2.78
N PRO A 655 27.40 11.87 -1.44
CA PRO A 655 27.48 10.67 -0.60
C PRO A 655 26.26 9.74 -0.77
N PRO A 656 26.39 8.44 -0.43
CA PRO A 656 25.27 7.49 -0.52
C PRO A 656 24.20 7.80 0.51
N CYS A 657 22.93 7.63 0.14
CA CYS A 657 21.83 7.59 1.10
C CYS A 657 21.92 6.27 1.90
N TRP A 658 22.14 6.36 3.21
CA TRP A 658 22.19 5.20 4.11
C TRP A 658 20.78 4.73 4.49
N GLY A 659 20.63 3.42 4.75
CA GLY A 659 19.36 2.78 5.09
C GLY A 659 18.81 3.23 6.44
N PHE A 660 17.48 3.35 6.52
CA PHE A 660 16.72 3.55 7.75
C PHE A 660 16.23 2.21 8.32
N LEU A 661 15.59 2.23 9.50
CA LEU A 661 15.09 1.01 10.18
C LEU A 661 14.31 0.06 9.25
N GLU A 662 13.44 0.62 8.42
CA GLU A 662 12.62 -0.09 7.42
C GLU A 662 13.45 -0.83 6.35
N ASP A 663 14.61 -0.29 5.94
CA ASP A 663 15.50 -0.93 4.96
C ASP A 663 16.10 -2.22 5.52
N TYR A 664 16.50 -2.23 6.79
CA TYR A 664 16.98 -3.46 7.45
C TYR A 664 15.82 -4.40 7.76
N THR A 665 14.74 -3.88 8.35
CA THR A 665 13.60 -4.69 8.80
C THR A 665 12.98 -5.50 7.66
N PHE A 666 12.74 -4.87 6.51
CA PHE A 666 12.05 -5.53 5.40
C PHE A 666 13.00 -6.41 4.59
N VAL A 667 14.30 -6.10 4.51
CA VAL A 667 15.30 -7.01 3.93
C VAL A 667 15.49 -8.24 4.82
N VAL A 668 15.59 -8.10 6.15
CA VAL A 668 15.60 -9.24 7.09
C VAL A 668 14.34 -10.09 6.91
N ARG A 669 13.15 -9.47 6.84
CA ARG A 669 11.88 -10.18 6.61
C ARG A 669 11.91 -10.98 5.31
N GLY A 670 12.32 -10.34 4.20
CA GLY A 670 12.45 -10.97 2.88
C GLY A 670 13.45 -12.13 2.88
N LEU A 671 14.59 -11.99 3.55
CA LEU A 671 15.61 -13.04 3.64
C LEU A 671 15.17 -14.26 4.46
N LEU A 672 14.40 -14.06 5.53
CA LEU A 672 13.81 -15.17 6.30
C LEU A 672 12.74 -15.91 5.47
N ASP A 673 11.92 -15.18 4.71
CA ASP A 673 10.92 -15.77 3.82
C ASP A 673 11.55 -16.47 2.60
N LEU A 674 12.64 -15.92 2.05
CA LEU A 674 13.45 -16.55 1.00
C LEU A 674 14.17 -17.80 1.51
N TYR A 675 14.70 -17.79 2.73
CA TYR A 675 15.26 -18.98 3.35
C TYR A 675 14.17 -20.07 3.52
N GLU A 676 12.96 -19.75 4.02
CA GLU A 676 11.89 -20.76 4.12
C GLU A 676 11.44 -21.30 2.76
N ALA A 677 11.54 -20.51 1.68
CA ALA A 677 11.22 -20.94 0.32
C ALA A 677 12.32 -21.77 -0.37
N SER A 678 13.59 -21.40 -0.19
CA SER A 678 14.75 -21.97 -0.91
C SER A 678 15.58 -22.97 -0.12
N GLN A 679 15.52 -22.91 1.21
CA GLN A 679 16.37 -23.63 2.18
C GLN A 679 17.88 -23.36 2.05
N GLU A 680 18.30 -22.33 1.29
CA GLU A 680 19.71 -21.88 1.22
C GLU A 680 20.10 -21.11 2.51
N SER A 681 20.94 -21.69 3.38
CA SER A 681 21.34 -21.09 4.67
C SER A 681 21.95 -19.68 4.55
N SER A 682 22.59 -19.37 3.43
CA SER A 682 23.32 -18.11 3.23
C SER A 682 22.42 -16.85 3.28
N TRP A 683 21.10 -17.01 3.13
CA TRP A 683 20.12 -15.94 3.31
C TRP A 683 19.80 -15.72 4.79
N LEU A 684 19.60 -16.77 5.57
CA LEU A 684 19.45 -16.71 7.03
C LEU A 684 20.72 -16.15 7.69
N GLU A 685 21.91 -16.62 7.28
CA GLU A 685 23.21 -16.11 7.71
C GLU A 685 23.41 -14.62 7.41
N TRP A 686 22.72 -14.06 6.41
CA TRP A 686 22.77 -12.63 6.12
C TRP A 686 21.67 -11.87 6.86
N ALA A 687 20.49 -12.47 7.06
CA ALA A 687 19.44 -11.95 7.92
C ALA A 687 19.92 -11.72 9.37
N LEU A 688 20.67 -12.67 9.96
CA LEU A 688 21.23 -12.50 11.31
C LEU A 688 22.11 -11.24 11.39
N ARG A 689 23.09 -11.11 10.48
CA ARG A 689 24.03 -9.97 10.43
C ARG A 689 23.36 -8.63 10.17
N LEU A 690 22.25 -8.62 9.41
CA LEU A 690 21.45 -7.41 9.21
C LEU A 690 20.61 -7.06 10.45
N GLN A 691 20.12 -8.05 11.22
CA GLN A 691 19.50 -7.79 12.52
C GLN A 691 20.52 -7.25 13.53
N ASP A 692 21.71 -7.83 13.62
CA ASP A 692 22.78 -7.32 14.51
C ASP A 692 23.16 -5.87 14.17
N THR A 693 23.17 -5.54 12.88
CA THR A 693 23.38 -4.16 12.43
C THR A 693 22.18 -3.26 12.74
N GLN A 694 20.95 -3.71 12.53
CA GLN A 694 19.74 -2.97 12.88
C GLN A 694 19.72 -2.63 14.38
N ASP A 695 20.07 -3.61 15.21
CA ASP A 695 20.17 -3.49 16.66
C ASP A 695 21.24 -2.48 17.07
N ARG A 696 22.41 -2.51 16.43
CA ARG A 696 23.50 -1.54 16.68
C ARG A 696 23.16 -0.11 16.28
N LEU A 697 22.37 0.09 15.21
CA LEU A 697 22.10 1.43 14.64
C LEU A 697 20.83 2.10 15.18
N PHE A 698 19.78 1.33 15.48
CA PHE A 698 18.43 1.87 15.70
C PHE A 698 17.81 1.55 17.08
N TRP A 699 18.32 0.56 17.81
CA TRP A 699 17.72 0.14 19.10
C TRP A 699 17.80 1.24 20.16
N ASP A 700 16.69 1.49 20.85
CA ASP A 700 16.65 2.34 22.03
C ASP A 700 16.95 1.52 23.30
N SER A 701 18.18 1.63 23.80
CA SER A 701 18.60 0.99 25.05
C SER A 701 17.96 1.56 26.32
N ARG A 702 17.20 2.67 26.24
CA ARG A 702 16.47 3.26 27.38
C ARG A 702 14.97 2.95 27.33
N GLY A 703 14.32 3.25 26.21
CA GLY A 703 12.88 3.10 26.06
C GLY A 703 12.40 1.78 25.44
N GLY A 704 13.30 1.00 24.82
CA GLY A 704 12.95 -0.22 24.08
C GLY A 704 12.36 0.04 22.68
N GLY A 705 12.45 -0.94 21.78
CA GLY A 705 12.10 -0.78 20.37
C GLY A 705 13.13 0.02 19.58
N TYR A 706 12.80 0.36 18.33
CA TYR A 706 13.73 0.94 17.37
C TYR A 706 13.29 2.33 16.88
N PHE A 707 14.24 3.26 16.79
CA PHE A 707 14.06 4.55 16.12
C PHE A 707 14.09 4.39 14.60
N CYS A 708 13.32 5.19 13.87
CA CYS A 708 13.28 5.15 12.40
C CYS A 708 14.64 5.51 11.76
N SER A 709 15.37 6.45 12.37
CA SER A 709 16.69 6.92 11.91
C SER A 709 17.80 6.63 12.93
N GLU A 710 19.01 6.45 12.42
CA GLU A 710 20.24 6.27 13.20
C GLU A 710 20.54 7.51 14.06
N ALA A 711 21.28 7.37 15.15
CA ALA A 711 21.56 8.48 16.07
C ALA A 711 22.32 9.63 15.39
N GLU A 712 23.34 9.33 14.58
CA GLU A 712 24.14 10.34 13.87
C GLU A 712 23.34 11.03 12.76
N LEU A 713 22.69 10.25 11.89
CA LEU A 713 21.88 10.78 10.77
C LEU A 713 20.65 11.56 11.26
N GLY A 714 20.04 11.13 12.36
CA GLY A 714 18.89 11.78 13.00
C GLY A 714 19.26 12.98 13.87
N SER A 715 20.55 13.25 14.15
CA SER A 715 20.98 14.37 15.00
C SER A 715 20.65 15.75 14.42
N GLY A 716 20.46 15.84 13.10
CA GLY A 716 20.02 17.04 12.41
C GLY A 716 18.49 17.25 12.35
N LEU A 717 17.68 16.40 12.98
CA LEU A 717 16.22 16.55 13.05
C LEU A 717 15.77 17.00 14.45
N PRO A 718 14.66 17.73 14.59
CA PRO A 718 14.14 18.17 15.90
C PRO A 718 13.81 17.03 16.87
N LEU A 719 13.55 15.83 16.35
CA LEU A 719 13.18 14.63 17.11
C LEU A 719 13.43 13.35 16.29
N ARG A 720 13.73 12.23 16.95
CA ARG A 720 13.80 10.89 16.34
C ARG A 720 12.54 10.10 16.73
N LEU A 721 11.74 9.71 15.73
CA LEU A 721 10.52 8.92 15.94
C LEU A 721 10.80 7.42 16.10
N LYS A 722 9.86 6.72 16.74
CA LYS A 722 9.62 5.28 16.56
C LYS A 722 8.24 5.14 15.89
N ASP A 723 8.15 4.31 14.87
CA ASP A 723 6.96 4.24 14.02
C ASP A 723 5.78 3.52 14.72
N ASP A 724 4.64 4.21 14.90
CA ASP A 724 3.54 3.81 15.80
C ASP A 724 2.21 3.49 15.10
N GLN A 725 2.26 3.37 13.77
CA GLN A 725 1.13 3.01 12.93
C GLN A 725 1.53 2.00 11.84
N ASP A 726 0.78 0.90 11.73
CA ASP A 726 0.80 0.06 10.53
C ASP A 726 -0.17 0.67 9.50
N GLY A 727 0.34 1.09 8.34
CA GLY A 727 -0.44 1.70 7.27
C GLY A 727 -0.46 0.85 5.99
N ALA A 728 -0.42 1.52 4.84
CA ALA A 728 -0.14 0.84 3.56
C ALA A 728 1.30 0.28 3.52
N GLU A 729 2.26 1.02 4.10
CA GLU A 729 3.54 0.50 4.56
C GLU A 729 3.40 0.06 6.05
N PRO A 730 3.89 -1.12 6.47
CA PRO A 730 3.79 -1.58 7.85
C PRO A 730 4.79 -0.84 8.76
N SER A 731 4.53 -0.72 10.06
CA SER A 731 5.54 -0.18 10.98
C SER A 731 6.74 -1.13 11.04
N ALA A 732 7.93 -0.58 10.84
CA ALA A 732 9.17 -1.33 10.94
C ALA A 732 9.42 -1.85 12.38
N ASN A 733 8.79 -1.27 13.41
CA ASN A 733 8.79 -1.87 14.74
C ASN A 733 7.90 -3.12 14.81
N SER A 734 6.71 -3.10 14.22
CA SER A 734 5.80 -4.26 14.15
C SER A 734 6.45 -5.46 13.46
N VAL A 735 7.05 -5.23 12.27
CA VAL A 735 7.72 -6.29 11.52
C VAL A 735 9.02 -6.73 12.22
N SER A 736 9.74 -5.82 12.90
CA SER A 736 10.92 -6.18 13.72
C SER A 736 10.56 -7.11 14.88
N ALA A 737 9.45 -6.85 15.59
CA ALA A 737 8.99 -7.75 16.65
C ALA A 737 8.77 -9.18 16.12
N HIS A 738 8.21 -9.31 14.93
CA HIS A 738 7.99 -10.59 14.26
C HIS A 738 9.28 -11.25 13.74
N ASN A 739 10.22 -10.45 13.22
CA ASN A 739 11.53 -10.94 12.80
C ASN A 739 12.31 -11.50 13.98
N LEU A 740 12.38 -10.76 15.10
CA LEU A 740 13.07 -11.18 16.32
C LEU A 740 12.58 -12.53 16.85
N LEU A 741 11.26 -12.77 16.85
CA LEU A 741 10.69 -14.07 17.22
C LEU A 741 11.16 -15.20 16.29
N ARG A 742 11.17 -14.97 14.97
CA ARG A 742 11.64 -15.99 14.00
C ARG A 742 13.14 -16.23 14.08
N LEU A 743 13.93 -15.18 14.26
CA LEU A 743 15.38 -15.26 14.45
C LEU A 743 15.73 -16.04 15.73
N HIS A 744 15.00 -15.82 16.82
CA HIS A 744 15.05 -16.68 18.01
C HIS A 744 14.65 -18.12 17.66
N GLY A 745 13.55 -18.33 16.92
CA GLY A 745 13.12 -19.67 16.47
C GLY A 745 14.15 -20.41 15.60
N PHE A 746 15.04 -19.69 14.90
CA PHE A 746 16.12 -20.25 14.08
C PHE A 746 17.45 -20.46 14.82
N THR A 747 17.63 -19.94 16.04
CA THR A 747 18.94 -19.90 16.73
C THR A 747 18.92 -20.17 18.23
N GLY A 748 17.78 -20.10 18.89
CA GLY A 748 17.68 -20.16 20.35
C GLY A 748 18.27 -18.95 21.09
N HIS A 749 18.83 -17.95 20.39
CA HIS A 749 19.42 -16.75 20.99
C HIS A 749 18.36 -15.97 21.79
N LYS A 750 18.54 -15.88 23.11
CA LYS A 750 17.54 -15.29 24.02
C LYS A 750 17.44 -13.77 23.87
N ASP A 751 18.55 -13.10 23.59
CA ASP A 751 18.65 -11.65 23.42
C ASP A 751 17.59 -11.09 22.47
N TRP A 752 17.29 -11.79 21.36
CA TRP A 752 16.24 -11.38 20.41
C TRP A 752 14.81 -11.59 20.94
N MET A 753 14.58 -12.63 21.75
CA MET A 753 13.31 -12.79 22.47
C MET A 753 13.13 -11.67 23.51
N ASP A 754 14.17 -11.38 24.30
CA ASP A 754 14.15 -10.32 25.30
C ASP A 754 13.94 -8.94 24.66
N LYS A 755 14.56 -8.68 23.50
CA LYS A 755 14.30 -7.48 22.68
C LYS A 755 12.88 -7.45 22.14
N CYS A 756 12.30 -8.58 21.74
CA CYS A 756 10.89 -8.64 21.33
C CYS A 756 9.96 -8.29 22.51
N VAL A 757 10.21 -8.85 23.70
CA VAL A 757 9.49 -8.50 24.94
C VAL A 757 9.59 -7.01 25.24
N CYS A 758 10.80 -6.42 25.21
CA CYS A 758 11.00 -4.99 25.45
C CYS A 758 10.28 -4.11 24.41
N LEU A 759 10.31 -4.48 23.13
CA LEU A 759 9.61 -3.74 22.06
C LEU A 759 8.10 -3.81 22.26
N LEU A 760 7.52 -5.01 22.41
CA LEU A 760 6.09 -5.20 22.67
C LEU A 760 5.64 -4.48 23.96
N THR A 761 6.52 -4.39 24.96
CA THR A 761 6.29 -3.66 26.21
C THR A 761 6.29 -2.15 25.98
N ALA A 762 7.21 -1.60 25.17
CA ALA A 762 7.26 -0.17 24.85
C ALA A 762 6.00 0.31 24.12
N PHE A 763 5.48 -0.48 23.18
CA PHE A 763 4.23 -0.16 22.45
C PHE A 763 2.94 -0.49 23.22
N SER A 764 3.03 -0.93 24.49
CA SER A 764 1.87 -1.26 25.35
C SER A 764 0.78 -0.18 25.35
N GLU A 765 1.16 1.10 25.46
CA GLU A 765 0.20 2.19 25.60
C GLU A 765 -0.60 2.41 24.31
N ARG A 766 0.08 2.36 23.16
CA ARG A 766 -0.51 2.49 21.84
C ARG A 766 -1.50 1.34 21.58
N MET A 767 -1.08 0.10 21.82
CA MET A 767 -1.95 -1.08 21.68
C MET A 767 -3.16 -1.05 22.63
N ARG A 768 -3.03 -0.54 23.86
CA ARG A 768 -4.15 -0.46 24.82
C ARG A 768 -5.20 0.59 24.43
N ARG A 769 -4.79 1.68 23.76
CA ARG A 769 -5.66 2.79 23.33
C ARG A 769 -6.26 2.57 21.95
N VAL A 770 -5.45 2.23 20.96
CA VAL A 770 -5.84 2.12 19.55
C VAL A 770 -5.15 0.88 18.93
N PRO A 771 -5.57 -0.34 19.30
CA PRO A 771 -4.94 -1.56 18.76
C PRO A 771 -5.09 -1.69 17.23
N VAL A 772 -6.17 -1.15 16.65
CA VAL A 772 -6.37 -1.09 15.18
C VAL A 772 -5.32 -0.25 14.44
N ALA A 773 -4.55 0.59 15.14
CA ALA A 773 -3.40 1.29 14.55
C ALA A 773 -2.15 0.42 14.44
N LEU A 774 -2.10 -0.75 15.09
CA LEU A 774 -0.94 -1.67 15.09
C LEU A 774 -1.31 -3.16 14.89
N PRO A 775 -2.11 -3.55 13.87
CA PRO A 775 -2.50 -4.94 13.61
C PRO A 775 -1.31 -5.91 13.44
N GLU A 776 -0.19 -5.51 12.85
CA GLU A 776 1.00 -6.38 12.71
C GLU A 776 1.73 -6.53 14.05
N MET A 777 1.78 -5.49 14.89
CA MET A 777 2.31 -5.60 16.26
C MET A 777 1.44 -6.53 17.12
N VAL A 778 0.11 -6.43 17.01
CA VAL A 778 -0.84 -7.29 17.74
C VAL A 778 -0.74 -8.74 17.24
N ARG A 779 -0.43 -8.95 15.95
CA ARG A 779 -0.08 -10.27 15.39
C ARG A 779 1.24 -10.81 15.96
N ALA A 780 2.29 -9.99 16.06
CA ALA A 780 3.56 -10.37 16.68
C ALA A 780 3.41 -10.66 18.19
N LEU A 781 2.61 -9.87 18.91
CA LEU A 781 2.25 -10.09 20.32
C LEU A 781 1.58 -11.45 20.53
N SER A 782 0.73 -11.86 19.59
CA SER A 782 0.10 -13.18 19.58
C SER A 782 1.11 -14.29 19.33
N ALA A 783 1.97 -14.14 18.33
CA ALA A 783 3.03 -15.09 18.03
C ALA A 783 4.03 -15.27 19.19
N HIS A 784 4.31 -14.21 19.96
CA HIS A 784 5.04 -14.30 21.22
C HIS A 784 4.30 -15.15 22.26
N GLN A 785 3.05 -14.79 22.60
CA GLN A 785 2.32 -15.43 23.72
C GLN A 785 1.76 -16.83 23.41
N GLN A 786 1.68 -17.21 22.13
CA GLN A 786 1.34 -18.56 21.68
C GLN A 786 2.58 -19.40 21.32
N THR A 787 3.76 -18.77 21.28
CA THR A 787 5.02 -19.32 20.75
C THR A 787 4.98 -19.67 19.24
N LEU A 788 6.16 -19.91 18.65
CA LEU A 788 6.30 -20.32 17.25
C LEU A 788 6.42 -21.84 17.13
N LYS A 789 5.69 -22.43 16.18
CA LYS A 789 5.88 -23.82 15.77
C LYS A 789 7.19 -23.95 14.97
N GLN A 790 8.20 -24.60 15.54
CA GLN A 790 9.42 -24.99 14.84
C GLN A 790 9.13 -26.27 14.03
N ILE A 791 8.99 -26.15 12.71
CA ILE A 791 8.76 -27.27 11.82
C ILE A 791 10.10 -27.71 11.25
N VAL A 792 10.65 -28.82 11.75
CA VAL A 792 11.90 -29.41 11.26
C VAL A 792 11.57 -30.54 10.30
N ILE A 793 12.20 -30.57 9.13
CA ILE A 793 12.20 -31.71 8.21
C ILE A 793 13.61 -32.26 8.15
N CYS A 794 13.81 -33.52 8.53
CA CYS A 794 15.07 -34.25 8.37
C CYS A 794 15.05 -35.00 7.03
N GLY A 795 15.91 -34.62 6.07
CA GLY A 795 15.89 -35.22 4.73
C GLY A 795 16.85 -34.58 3.73
N ASP A 796 17.19 -35.32 2.67
CA ASP A 796 17.96 -34.81 1.53
C ASP A 796 17.12 -33.71 0.81
N PRO A 797 17.63 -32.47 0.66
CA PRO A 797 16.92 -31.38 -0.02
C PRO A 797 16.43 -31.71 -1.43
N GLN A 798 17.07 -32.66 -2.13
CA GLN A 798 16.70 -33.03 -3.49
C GLN A 798 15.69 -34.17 -3.59
N ALA A 799 15.49 -34.95 -2.52
CA ALA A 799 14.61 -36.10 -2.50
C ALA A 799 13.11 -35.73 -2.61
N LYS A 800 12.32 -36.66 -3.17
CA LYS A 800 10.91 -36.41 -3.52
C LYS A 800 9.99 -36.32 -2.30
N ASP A 801 10.28 -37.12 -1.27
CA ASP A 801 9.62 -37.13 0.02
C ASP A 801 9.93 -35.85 0.82
N THR A 802 11.19 -35.42 0.88
CA THR A 802 11.57 -34.11 1.46
C THR A 802 10.80 -32.98 0.80
N LYS A 803 10.76 -32.94 -0.54
CA LYS A 803 10.01 -31.93 -1.32
C LYS A 803 8.50 -32.01 -1.10
N ALA A 804 7.94 -33.21 -0.92
CA ALA A 804 6.51 -33.37 -0.60
C ALA A 804 6.15 -32.87 0.81
N LEU A 805 7.02 -33.09 1.80
CA LEU A 805 6.85 -32.54 3.15
C LEU A 805 7.02 -31.01 3.15
N LEU A 806 8.03 -30.46 2.46
CA LEU A 806 8.20 -29.02 2.28
C LEU A 806 6.95 -28.38 1.63
N GLN A 807 6.47 -28.92 0.50
CA GLN A 807 5.28 -28.41 -0.18
C GLN A 807 4.02 -28.54 0.70
N CYS A 808 3.95 -29.51 1.61
CA CYS A 808 2.87 -29.59 2.59
C CYS A 808 2.89 -28.42 3.59
N VAL A 809 4.08 -28.02 4.06
CA VAL A 809 4.28 -26.86 4.96
C VAL A 809 4.11 -25.52 4.22
N HIS A 810 4.42 -25.46 2.92
CA HIS A 810 4.22 -24.28 2.09
C HIS A 810 2.75 -24.10 1.66
N SER A 811 2.03 -25.19 1.36
CA SER A 811 0.61 -25.15 0.97
C SER A 811 -0.37 -25.22 2.15
N THR A 812 0.08 -24.96 3.39
CA THR A 812 -0.78 -24.88 4.58
C THR A 812 -0.56 -23.54 5.27
N PHE A 813 -1.64 -22.79 5.51
CA PHE A 813 -1.55 -21.52 6.24
C PHE A 813 -1.18 -21.78 7.71
N VAL A 814 0.08 -21.47 8.05
CA VAL A 814 0.61 -21.48 9.41
C VAL A 814 1.42 -20.19 9.58
N PRO A 815 0.87 -19.15 10.24
CA PRO A 815 1.51 -17.83 10.32
C PRO A 815 2.61 -17.76 11.39
N ASN A 816 2.45 -18.52 12.48
CA ASN A 816 3.33 -18.52 13.65
C ASN A 816 4.30 -19.72 13.59
N LYS A 817 5.17 -19.75 12.57
CA LYS A 817 6.16 -20.83 12.37
C LYS A 817 7.58 -20.33 12.10
N VAL A 818 8.50 -21.28 12.18
CA VAL A 818 9.73 -21.31 11.38
C VAL A 818 9.85 -22.68 10.71
N LEU A 819 10.37 -22.74 9.49
CA LEU A 819 10.60 -23.99 8.74
C LEU A 819 12.10 -24.25 8.58
N ILE A 820 12.57 -25.41 9.03
CA ILE A 820 13.98 -25.79 9.09
C ILE A 820 14.17 -27.10 8.33
N LEU A 821 15.03 -27.11 7.29
CA LEU A 821 15.51 -28.33 6.68
C LEU A 821 16.83 -28.77 7.34
N ALA A 822 16.79 -29.91 8.01
CA ALA A 822 17.96 -30.61 8.53
C ALA A 822 18.41 -31.65 7.48
N ASP A 823 19.41 -31.28 6.69
CA ASP A 823 20.09 -32.16 5.71
C ASP A 823 20.77 -33.38 6.35
N GLY A 824 21.09 -33.29 7.65
CA GLY A 824 21.77 -34.32 8.43
C GLY A 824 23.26 -34.05 8.63
N ASP A 825 23.80 -32.92 8.17
CA ASP A 825 25.18 -32.51 8.43
C ASP A 825 25.28 -31.82 9.82
N PRO A 826 26.02 -32.41 10.79
CA PRO A 826 26.26 -31.76 12.09
C PRO A 826 27.10 -30.48 11.97
N SER A 827 27.81 -30.29 10.85
CA SER A 827 28.59 -29.10 10.51
C SER A 827 27.83 -28.06 9.67
N SER A 828 26.53 -28.26 9.42
CA SER A 828 25.70 -27.25 8.76
C SER A 828 25.57 -25.98 9.60
N PHE A 829 25.18 -24.87 8.98
CA PHE A 829 24.96 -23.63 9.72
C PHE A 829 23.88 -23.78 10.80
N LEU A 830 22.77 -24.43 10.47
CA LEU A 830 21.63 -24.63 11.38
C LEU A 830 22.00 -25.57 12.53
N SER A 831 22.74 -26.65 12.28
CA SER A 831 23.21 -27.58 13.32
C SER A 831 24.10 -26.90 14.36
N ARG A 832 24.88 -25.88 13.98
CA ARG A 832 25.66 -25.05 14.93
C ARG A 832 24.80 -24.11 15.77
N GLN A 833 23.73 -23.55 15.19
CA GLN A 833 22.83 -22.62 15.87
C GLN A 833 21.88 -23.35 16.83
N LEU A 834 21.37 -24.52 16.42
CA LEU A 834 20.41 -25.32 17.17
C LEU A 834 20.95 -26.76 17.36
N PRO A 835 21.78 -27.02 18.38
CA PRO A 835 22.41 -28.33 18.59
C PRO A 835 21.44 -29.50 18.68
N PHE A 836 20.18 -29.27 19.09
CA PHE A 836 19.16 -30.30 19.16
C PHE A 836 18.78 -30.88 17.79
N LEU A 837 19.03 -30.18 16.68
CA LEU A 837 18.76 -30.73 15.33
C LEU A 837 19.55 -32.02 15.07
N SER A 838 20.71 -32.20 15.73
CA SER A 838 21.52 -33.42 15.64
C SER A 838 20.91 -34.65 16.34
N THR A 839 19.88 -34.48 17.18
CA THR A 839 19.18 -35.60 17.85
C THR A 839 17.99 -36.11 17.03
N LEU A 840 17.43 -35.28 16.16
CA LEU A 840 16.36 -35.62 15.24
C LEU A 840 16.91 -36.49 14.09
N ARG A 841 16.13 -37.46 13.61
CA ARG A 841 16.60 -38.46 12.64
C ARG A 841 15.54 -38.79 11.59
N ARG A 842 16.00 -39.31 10.45
CA ARG A 842 15.13 -39.96 9.47
C ARG A 842 14.61 -41.28 10.03
N LEU A 843 13.30 -41.51 9.90
CA LEU A 843 12.65 -42.78 10.21
C LEU A 843 12.72 -43.67 8.96
N GLU A 844 13.29 -44.88 9.08
CA GLU A 844 13.39 -45.85 7.98
C GLU A 844 14.04 -45.26 6.70
N ASP A 845 15.07 -44.41 6.90
CA ASP A 845 15.77 -43.60 5.88
C ASP A 845 14.91 -42.59 5.07
N ARG A 846 13.60 -42.53 5.31
CA ARG A 846 12.64 -41.59 4.70
C ARG A 846 12.77 -40.18 5.28
N ALA A 847 12.45 -39.16 4.48
CA ALA A 847 12.30 -37.79 4.95
C ALA A 847 11.25 -37.73 6.07
N THR A 848 11.57 -37.04 7.16
CA THR A 848 10.81 -37.12 8.42
C THR A 848 10.60 -35.73 9.00
N ALA A 849 9.35 -35.34 9.20
CA ALA A 849 8.96 -34.08 9.80
C ALA A 849 8.72 -34.22 11.31
N TYR A 850 9.12 -33.18 12.04
CA TYR A 850 8.86 -32.95 13.45
C TYR A 850 8.25 -31.55 13.60
N VAL A 851 7.13 -31.44 14.32
CA VAL A 851 6.55 -30.15 14.70
C VAL A 851 6.83 -29.94 16.18
N CYS A 852 7.68 -28.96 16.49
CA CYS A 852 8.11 -28.67 17.85
C CYS A 852 7.55 -27.34 18.35
N GLU A 853 7.12 -27.31 19.60
CA GLU A 853 6.48 -26.17 20.27
C GLU A 853 6.78 -26.28 21.77
N ASN A 854 7.07 -25.17 22.45
CA ASN A 854 7.38 -25.16 23.89
C ASN A 854 8.42 -26.21 24.35
N GLN A 855 9.49 -26.41 23.56
CA GLN A 855 10.57 -27.40 23.78
C GLN A 855 10.15 -28.88 23.69
N ALA A 856 8.90 -29.19 23.38
CA ALA A 856 8.44 -30.53 23.04
C ALA A 856 8.32 -30.68 21.51
N CYS A 857 8.52 -31.90 20.99
CA CYS A 857 8.32 -32.22 19.58
C CYS A 857 7.24 -33.29 19.40
N SER A 858 6.55 -33.24 18.25
CA SER A 858 5.64 -34.29 17.82
C SER A 858 6.34 -35.64 17.66
N MET A 859 5.54 -36.72 17.57
CA MET A 859 6.03 -37.97 16.97
C MET A 859 6.59 -37.71 15.56
N PRO A 860 7.53 -38.53 15.06
CA PRO A 860 8.08 -38.38 13.71
C PRO A 860 7.01 -38.67 12.66
N ILE A 861 6.90 -37.82 11.64
CA ILE A 861 5.90 -37.93 10.57
C ILE A 861 6.59 -38.03 9.21
N THR A 862 6.39 -39.14 8.49
CA THR A 862 6.89 -39.33 7.11
C THR A 862 5.86 -38.96 6.04
N GLU A 863 4.56 -38.94 6.37
CA GLU A 863 3.47 -38.77 5.41
C GLU A 863 2.92 -37.32 5.36
N PRO A 864 2.93 -36.64 4.20
CA PRO A 864 2.39 -35.29 4.05
C PRO A 864 0.91 -35.14 4.49
N CYS A 865 0.11 -36.19 4.32
CA CYS A 865 -1.30 -36.20 4.73
C CYS A 865 -1.49 -36.17 6.26
N GLU A 866 -0.50 -36.63 7.03
CA GLU A 866 -0.53 -36.58 8.49
C GLU A 866 0.06 -35.26 9.00
N LEU A 867 1.15 -34.79 8.39
CA LEU A 867 1.71 -33.47 8.66
C LEU A 867 0.65 -32.37 8.44
N ARG A 868 -0.14 -32.46 7.36
CA ARG A 868 -1.23 -31.51 7.09
C ARG A 868 -2.33 -31.53 8.15
N LYS A 869 -2.60 -32.67 8.80
CA LYS A 869 -3.57 -32.75 9.91
C LYS A 869 -3.02 -32.03 11.14
N LEU A 870 -1.77 -32.30 11.51
CA LEU A 870 -1.11 -31.69 12.67
C LEU A 870 -0.89 -30.17 12.50
N LEU A 871 -0.52 -29.71 11.31
CA LEU A 871 -0.39 -28.28 11.01
C LEU A 871 -1.74 -27.53 10.96
N ARG A 872 -2.85 -28.26 10.85
CA ARG A 872 -4.22 -27.72 10.92
C ARG A 872 -4.84 -27.81 12.32
N GLN A 873 -4.10 -28.31 13.31
CA GLN A 873 -4.45 -28.23 14.74
C GLN A 873 -3.89 -26.93 15.31
#